data_AF-A0AAD6S8G1-F1
#
_entry.id   AF-A0AAD6S8G1-F1
#
_cell.length_a   1.000
_cell.length_b   1.000
_cell.length_c   1.000
_cell.angle_alpha   90.00
_cell.angle_beta   90.00
_cell.angle_gamma   90.00
#
_symmetry.space_group_name_H-M   'P 1'
#
loop_
_entity.id
_entity.type
_entity.pdbx_description
1 polymer ?
#
loop_
_entity_poly.entity_id
_entity_poly.type
_entity_poly.pdbx_seq_one_letter_code
_entity_poly.pdbx_strand_id
1 'polypeptide(L)'
;MLPNSPRKSLTEWRRTRDSAPQTQPQPPASRPPTEPPHRHTVDLLRNRDPNAALGAFDGRVAAFAEIRGEHYFVTTNTDYVPALPSLETPHAVYLRSDMRYGTDDPTLWPQQWTERYCHMPLIAKKGARADLAPMWWDPSPRDWVVGSAVTRGLGWLQPRRVSPLVDVVNKLVERCTQLRTGSSESLHPLFAELIQHILMWLEQLQSLPTTFPKMLFALTSLQREVLELDALYEYFTVYKDRMAKYAPGSAPSVAQCVGTFTTSPMVAQQLWAAGIPFWFLRPVHVFDAENILEVVPLLEPSFGLPDADAHGVGAPPALYSGNSTLAKIEAIHRAALYTPWYHDPFETGFDRDRSPSPPPIASSSAVIPQSDRGPQQQRPHARAPEQRPQQSQRYKPYPSKNKAPTRPPKDQRDKFVALTAPELPPPILCMVDALAQVDRAVAPYTRAAADTRYVLPEPALFANNNLPRRHKWLHHWKLLRDAFLFMLTQRPHLLSPQQWRDVLEGRLTKRGLPNSREYKRSQVFEDVLRPALQASGLDRIEGFPVPDQSVPQFTLNETREIIWEVAEIGFRFEFCALDRRASGKERVSAVKDCFAGHMFVGIPLHLGKQGWAATALEERHRYVARTARLMLDWITKSPQPSILQRIVDHRPWSSAHMQELETAVCRYYTQAFWEHFGRAAVLPMRLDHDLEEKEEGEL
;
A
#
# COMPACT_ATOMS: atom_id res chain seq x y z
N MET A 1 47.75 0.27 18.69
CA MET A 1 48.06 -1.14 18.98
C MET A 1 46.84 -1.77 19.63
N LEU A 2 46.11 -2.55 18.85
CA LEU A 2 45.05 -3.48 19.25
C LEU A 2 45.12 -4.64 18.23
N PRO A 3 44.90 -5.90 18.65
CA PRO A 3 45.44 -7.05 17.93
C PRO A 3 44.53 -7.56 16.82
N ASN A 4 45.18 -8.03 15.76
CA ASN A 4 44.63 -8.82 14.67
C ASN A 4 43.92 -10.07 15.18
N SER A 5 42.73 -10.35 14.65
CA SER A 5 42.14 -11.70 14.68
C SER A 5 41.62 -12.05 13.26
N PRO A 6 41.80 -13.30 12.80
CA PRO A 6 41.93 -13.62 11.38
C PRO A 6 40.59 -13.92 10.69
N ARG A 7 40.51 -13.56 9.42
CA ARG A 7 39.47 -14.02 8.47
C ARG A 7 39.61 -15.54 8.30
N LYS A 8 38.57 -16.30 8.69
CA LYS A 8 38.43 -17.71 8.29
C LYS A 8 37.67 -17.82 6.98
N SER A 9 38.15 -18.65 6.06
CA SER A 9 37.56 -18.90 4.74
C SER A 9 36.42 -19.91 4.81
N LEU A 10 35.45 -19.77 3.89
CA LEU A 10 34.25 -20.61 3.71
C LEU A 10 34.52 -22.12 3.48
N THR A 11 35.79 -22.51 3.31
CA THR A 11 36.22 -23.91 3.12
C THR A 11 36.43 -24.69 4.42
N GLU A 12 36.61 -24.02 5.57
CA GLU A 12 36.81 -24.72 6.86
C GLU A 12 35.51 -25.24 7.50
N TRP A 13 34.34 -24.71 7.13
CA TRP A 13 33.04 -25.17 7.65
C TRP A 13 32.60 -26.54 7.14
N ARG A 14 33.20 -27.04 6.05
CA ARG A 14 32.86 -28.35 5.46
C ARG A 14 33.69 -29.52 6.00
N ARG A 15 34.78 -29.30 6.74
CA ARG A 15 35.66 -30.38 7.22
C ARG A 15 35.50 -30.76 8.68
N THR A 16 34.81 -29.97 9.50
CA THR A 16 34.54 -30.31 10.91
C THR A 16 33.29 -31.15 11.14
N ARG A 17 32.63 -31.65 10.08
CA ARG A 17 31.44 -32.53 10.19
C ARG A 17 31.77 -34.02 10.12
N ASP A 18 32.97 -34.41 9.68
CA ASP A 18 33.31 -35.81 9.36
C ASP A 18 34.29 -36.47 10.33
N SER A 19 34.45 -35.97 11.56
CA SER A 19 35.41 -36.57 12.53
C SER A 19 35.00 -36.36 13.99
N ALA A 20 33.97 -37.09 14.43
CA ALA A 20 33.72 -37.38 15.86
C ALA A 20 32.99 -38.73 15.99
N PRO A 21 33.25 -39.53 17.03
CA PRO A 21 33.05 -40.98 17.04
C PRO A 21 31.58 -41.40 17.10
N GLN A 22 31.25 -42.43 16.32
CA GLN A 22 29.97 -43.14 16.36
C GLN A 22 29.78 -43.83 17.71
N THR A 23 29.06 -43.17 18.63
CA THR A 23 28.31 -43.87 19.67
C THR A 23 27.02 -44.40 19.06
N GLN A 24 26.94 -45.72 18.86
CA GLN A 24 25.71 -46.41 18.50
C GLN A 24 24.62 -46.11 19.56
N PRO A 25 23.45 -45.57 19.18
CA PRO A 25 22.30 -45.58 20.07
C PRO A 25 21.80 -47.02 20.17
N GLN A 26 21.69 -47.54 21.39
CA GLN A 26 20.92 -48.76 21.63
C GLN A 26 19.51 -48.60 21.04
N PRO A 27 18.94 -49.65 20.42
CA PRO A 27 17.57 -49.60 19.94
C PRO A 27 16.65 -49.35 21.14
N PRO A 28 15.70 -48.40 21.06
CA PRO A 28 14.73 -48.24 22.11
C PRO A 28 13.95 -49.57 22.23
N ALA A 29 13.88 -50.09 23.45
CA ALA A 29 13.07 -51.26 23.77
C ALA A 29 11.67 -51.06 23.17
N SER A 30 11.27 -52.01 22.32
CA SER A 30 9.96 -52.09 21.71
C SER A 30 8.89 -51.88 22.77
N ARG A 31 8.31 -50.68 22.81
CA ARG A 31 7.04 -50.47 23.51
C ARG A 31 6.03 -51.45 22.87
N PRO A 32 5.25 -52.18 23.67
CA PRO A 32 4.14 -52.96 23.13
C PRO A 32 3.25 -52.00 22.31
N PRO A 33 2.55 -52.50 21.28
CA PRO A 33 1.69 -51.66 20.47
C PRO A 33 0.72 -50.93 21.41
N THR A 34 0.88 -49.62 21.53
CA THR A 34 -0.14 -48.76 22.12
C THR A 34 -1.41 -49.03 21.33
N GLU A 35 -2.43 -49.49 22.04
CA GLU A 35 -3.78 -49.70 21.52
C GLU A 35 -4.22 -48.52 20.63
N PRO A 36 -4.98 -48.78 19.56
CA PRO A 36 -5.39 -47.74 18.63
C PRO A 36 -6.20 -46.66 19.38
N PRO A 37 -5.97 -45.36 19.08
CA PRO A 37 -6.74 -44.29 19.67
C PRO A 37 -8.21 -44.49 19.31
N HIS A 38 -9.08 -44.30 20.31
CA HIS A 38 -10.54 -44.49 20.30
C HIS A 38 -11.17 -44.64 18.90
N ARG A 39 -11.67 -45.85 18.60
CA ARG A 39 -12.55 -46.10 17.45
C ARG A 39 -13.62 -45.01 17.39
N HIS A 40 -13.68 -44.27 16.29
CA HIS A 40 -14.86 -43.48 15.94
C HIS A 40 -16.09 -44.38 16.13
N THR A 41 -16.97 -44.05 17.07
CA THR A 41 -18.05 -44.94 17.53
C THR A 41 -19.17 -45.12 16.50
N VAL A 42 -19.17 -44.31 15.43
CA VAL A 42 -20.18 -44.32 14.37
C VAL A 42 -19.57 -44.85 13.08
N ASP A 43 -20.16 -45.90 12.52
CA ASP A 43 -19.84 -46.39 11.19
C ASP A 43 -20.57 -45.54 10.14
N LEU A 44 -19.82 -44.68 9.44
CA LEU A 44 -20.35 -43.82 8.39
C LEU A 44 -20.83 -44.59 7.15
N LEU A 45 -20.45 -45.86 6.99
CA LEU A 45 -20.87 -46.68 5.85
C LEU A 45 -22.13 -47.49 6.10
N ARG A 46 -22.76 -47.38 7.29
CA ARG A 46 -23.91 -48.23 7.68
C ARG A 46 -25.12 -48.13 6.74
N ASN A 47 -25.29 -47.01 6.05
CA ASN A 47 -26.40 -46.74 5.12
C ASN A 47 -25.97 -46.77 3.64
N ARG A 48 -24.78 -47.29 3.32
CA ARG A 48 -24.21 -47.26 1.98
C ARG A 48 -25.10 -47.98 0.96
N ASP A 49 -25.59 -47.22 -0.02
CA ASP A 49 -26.29 -47.73 -1.20
C ASP A 49 -25.70 -47.12 -2.49
N PRO A 50 -24.85 -47.86 -3.23
CA PRO A 50 -24.26 -47.39 -4.48
C PRO A 50 -25.26 -47.15 -5.62
N ASN A 51 -26.48 -47.68 -5.52
CA ASN A 51 -27.50 -47.56 -6.57
C ASN A 51 -28.46 -46.40 -6.33
N ALA A 52 -28.51 -45.85 -5.11
CA ALA A 52 -29.34 -44.70 -4.78
C ALA A 52 -28.73 -43.40 -5.32
N ALA A 53 -29.59 -42.50 -5.79
CA ALA A 53 -29.17 -41.15 -6.18
C ALA A 53 -28.74 -40.35 -4.95
N LEU A 54 -27.55 -39.75 -5.00
CA LEU A 54 -27.04 -38.94 -3.89
C LEU A 54 -27.67 -37.54 -3.88
N GLY A 55 -28.19 -37.14 -2.72
CA GLY A 55 -28.68 -35.79 -2.44
C GLY A 55 -27.62 -34.87 -1.82
N ALA A 56 -28.07 -33.68 -1.39
CA ALA A 56 -27.20 -32.64 -0.82
C ALA A 56 -26.56 -33.00 0.54
N PHE A 57 -27.12 -33.99 1.23
CA PHE A 57 -26.65 -34.42 2.55
C PHE A 57 -25.89 -35.74 2.51
N ASP A 58 -25.89 -36.40 1.35
CA ASP A 58 -25.16 -37.64 1.10
C ASP A 58 -23.71 -37.33 0.70
N GLY A 59 -22.89 -38.37 0.61
CA GLY A 59 -21.47 -38.23 0.28
C GLY A 59 -21.03 -39.24 -0.77
N ARG A 60 -20.42 -38.74 -1.87
CA ARG A 60 -19.59 -39.62 -2.72
C ARG A 60 -18.44 -40.17 -1.90
N VAL A 61 -17.83 -39.28 -1.12
CA VAL A 61 -16.90 -39.64 -0.05
C VAL A 61 -17.30 -38.90 1.22
N ALA A 62 -16.81 -39.39 2.36
CA ALA A 62 -16.85 -38.67 3.62
C ALA A 62 -15.52 -38.80 4.38
N ALA A 63 -15.26 -37.90 5.32
CA ALA A 63 -14.12 -38.01 6.22
C ALA A 63 -14.54 -37.67 7.65
N PHE A 64 -13.81 -38.24 8.61
CA PHE A 64 -13.85 -37.76 9.99
C PHE A 64 -12.96 -36.52 10.12
N ALA A 65 -13.43 -35.55 10.89
CA ALA A 65 -12.66 -34.38 11.27
C ALA A 65 -12.79 -34.15 12.77
N GLU A 66 -11.71 -33.70 13.40
CA GLU A 66 -11.73 -33.24 14.77
C GLU A 66 -11.56 -31.72 14.78
N ILE A 67 -12.52 -31.01 15.38
CA ILE A 67 -12.52 -29.55 15.44
C ILE A 67 -12.66 -29.16 16.89
N ARG A 68 -11.59 -28.64 17.49
CA ARG A 68 -11.56 -28.20 18.90
C ARG A 68 -11.96 -29.31 19.90
N GLY A 69 -11.52 -30.54 19.64
CA GLY A 69 -11.82 -31.71 20.48
C GLY A 69 -13.21 -32.33 20.24
N GLU A 70 -14.02 -31.76 19.34
CA GLU A 70 -15.32 -32.30 18.96
C GLU A 70 -15.20 -33.09 17.64
N HIS A 71 -15.92 -34.20 17.56
CA HIS A 71 -15.89 -35.07 16.38
C HIS A 71 -16.98 -34.70 15.37
N TYR A 72 -16.55 -34.49 14.13
CA TYR A 72 -17.39 -34.20 12.98
C TYR A 72 -17.23 -35.28 11.90
N PHE A 73 -18.25 -35.42 11.08
CA PHE A 73 -18.15 -36.05 9.77
C PHE A 73 -18.45 -35.02 8.69
N VAL A 74 -17.77 -35.17 7.56
CA VAL A 74 -17.85 -34.25 6.44
C VAL A 74 -18.30 -35.01 5.21
N THR A 75 -19.46 -34.64 4.64
CA THR A 75 -19.92 -35.21 3.36
C THR A 75 -19.71 -34.22 2.22
N THR A 76 -19.58 -34.73 1.01
CA THR A 76 -19.29 -33.90 -0.17
C THR A 76 -19.82 -34.52 -1.46
N ASN A 77 -20.07 -33.65 -2.45
CA ASN A 77 -20.33 -34.03 -3.84
C ASN A 77 -19.05 -34.30 -4.67
N THR A 78 -17.85 -34.15 -4.07
CA THR A 78 -16.55 -34.43 -4.70
C THR A 78 -16.01 -35.82 -4.33
N ASP A 79 -14.84 -36.17 -4.86
CA ASP A 79 -14.10 -37.42 -4.60
C ASP A 79 -13.01 -37.28 -3.51
N TYR A 80 -12.92 -36.13 -2.83
CA TYR A 80 -11.95 -35.90 -1.76
C TYR A 80 -12.51 -34.97 -0.66
N VAL A 81 -11.92 -35.01 0.54
CA VAL A 81 -12.22 -34.06 1.62
C VAL A 81 -10.96 -33.30 2.02
N PRO A 82 -10.84 -31.99 1.78
CA PRO A 82 -9.70 -31.20 2.23
C PRO A 82 -9.70 -31.06 3.74
N ALA A 83 -8.50 -31.04 4.32
CA ALA A 83 -8.31 -30.60 5.69
C ALA A 83 -8.85 -29.18 5.88
N LEU A 84 -9.42 -28.90 7.05
CA LEU A 84 -9.89 -27.54 7.36
C LEU A 84 -8.70 -26.56 7.43
N PRO A 85 -8.86 -25.30 6.98
CA PRO A 85 -7.88 -24.25 7.26
C PRO A 85 -7.57 -24.19 8.76
N SER A 86 -6.29 -23.95 9.12
CA SER A 86 -5.69 -24.14 10.46
C SER A 86 -6.69 -24.07 11.64
N LEU A 87 -6.72 -25.17 12.39
CA LEU A 87 -7.56 -25.38 13.57
C LEU A 87 -7.01 -24.72 14.85
N GLU A 88 -5.89 -23.99 14.74
CA GLU A 88 -5.21 -23.35 15.88
C GLU A 88 -6.06 -22.22 16.49
N THR A 89 -5.97 -22.05 17.81
CA THR A 89 -6.63 -20.95 18.52
C THR A 89 -5.63 -20.17 19.40
N PRO A 90 -5.48 -18.85 19.20
CA PRO A 90 -6.11 -18.04 18.14
C PRO A 90 -5.50 -18.35 16.76
N HIS A 91 -6.35 -18.51 15.75
CA HIS A 91 -5.91 -18.74 14.39
C HIS A 91 -5.23 -17.48 13.83
N ALA A 92 -4.01 -17.64 13.29
CA ALA A 92 -3.23 -16.52 12.80
C ALA A 92 -2.87 -16.67 11.31
N VAL A 93 -3.09 -15.60 10.54
CA VAL A 93 -2.79 -15.54 9.11
C VAL A 93 -1.46 -14.84 8.89
N TYR A 94 -0.59 -15.45 8.08
CA TYR A 94 0.72 -14.93 7.74
C TYR A 94 0.93 -14.90 6.24
N LEU A 95 1.67 -13.89 5.78
CA LEU A 95 2.22 -13.86 4.43
C LEU A 95 3.36 -14.88 4.35
N ARG A 96 3.29 -15.81 3.39
CA ARG A 96 4.29 -16.86 3.18
C ARG A 96 5.38 -16.39 2.21
N SER A 97 6.43 -17.19 2.03
CA SER A 97 7.57 -16.83 1.18
C SER A 97 7.23 -16.69 -0.30
N ASP A 98 6.14 -17.33 -0.75
CA ASP A 98 5.55 -17.17 -2.09
C ASP A 98 4.62 -15.95 -2.21
N MET A 99 4.54 -15.12 -1.15
CA MET A 99 3.66 -13.95 -1.04
C MET A 99 2.17 -14.28 -1.13
N ARG A 100 1.78 -15.50 -0.76
CA ARG A 100 0.40 -15.93 -0.57
C ARG A 100 0.11 -16.22 0.91
N TYR A 101 -1.12 -16.63 1.22
CA TYR A 101 -1.56 -16.88 2.60
C TYR A 101 -1.70 -18.37 2.95
N GLY A 102 -1.12 -19.28 2.14
CA GLY A 102 -1.23 -20.72 2.35
C GLY A 102 -2.69 -21.20 2.33
N THR A 103 -3.08 -22.03 3.30
CA THR A 103 -4.46 -22.54 3.44
C THR A 103 -5.50 -21.47 3.74
N ASP A 104 -5.07 -20.25 4.09
CA ASP A 104 -5.96 -19.10 4.29
C ASP A 104 -6.20 -18.31 3.01
N ASP A 105 -5.47 -18.61 1.93
CA ASP A 105 -5.69 -18.00 0.62
C ASP A 105 -6.89 -18.67 -0.09
N PRO A 106 -7.99 -17.93 -0.33
CA PRO A 106 -9.20 -18.47 -0.94
C PRO A 106 -9.01 -18.93 -2.39
N THR A 107 -7.90 -18.55 -3.04
CA THR A 107 -7.56 -19.05 -4.38
C THR A 107 -6.86 -20.39 -4.37
N LEU A 108 -6.27 -20.77 -3.23
CA LEU A 108 -5.49 -22.00 -3.09
C LEU A 108 -6.25 -23.09 -2.35
N TRP A 109 -7.08 -22.70 -1.36
CA TRP A 109 -7.72 -23.66 -0.46
C TRP A 109 -9.15 -23.25 -0.12
N PRO A 110 -10.08 -24.22 0.03
CA PRO A 110 -11.46 -23.92 0.40
C PRO A 110 -11.58 -23.19 1.74
N GLN A 111 -12.41 -22.15 1.75
CA GLN A 111 -12.73 -21.39 2.96
C GLN A 111 -14.13 -21.75 3.44
N GLN A 112 -14.44 -21.40 4.69
CA GLN A 112 -15.78 -21.52 5.23
C GLN A 112 -16.74 -20.50 4.58
N TRP A 113 -17.95 -20.96 4.26
CA TRP A 113 -19.00 -20.15 3.64
C TRP A 113 -19.27 -18.90 4.47
N THR A 114 -19.35 -17.77 3.77
CA THR A 114 -19.73 -16.48 4.35
C THR A 114 -20.64 -15.77 3.37
N GLU A 115 -21.83 -15.36 3.82
CA GLU A 115 -22.86 -14.77 2.95
C GLU A 115 -22.35 -13.51 2.20
N ARG A 116 -21.53 -12.68 2.87
CA ARG A 116 -20.93 -11.48 2.26
C ARG A 116 -19.97 -11.79 1.11
N TYR A 117 -19.41 -12.99 1.08
CA TYR A 117 -18.42 -13.44 0.10
C TYR A 117 -18.87 -14.76 -0.54
N CYS A 118 -20.17 -14.85 -0.86
CA CYS A 118 -20.82 -16.04 -1.41
C CYS A 118 -20.27 -16.47 -2.79
N HIS A 119 -19.55 -15.60 -3.50
CA HIS A 119 -18.87 -15.90 -4.76
C HIS A 119 -17.54 -16.63 -4.59
N MET A 120 -16.88 -16.53 -3.45
CA MET A 120 -15.54 -17.11 -3.24
C MET A 120 -15.40 -18.61 -3.57
N PRO A 121 -16.40 -19.47 -3.29
CA PRO A 121 -16.32 -20.89 -3.65
C PRO A 121 -16.23 -21.13 -5.16
N LEU A 122 -16.60 -20.14 -5.98
CA LEU A 122 -16.58 -20.20 -7.44
C LEU A 122 -15.24 -19.83 -8.05
N ILE A 123 -14.23 -19.45 -7.25
CA ILE A 123 -12.87 -19.23 -7.77
C ILE A 123 -12.46 -20.48 -8.55
N ALA A 124 -12.17 -20.32 -9.84
CA ALA A 124 -11.79 -21.42 -10.72
C ALA A 124 -10.53 -22.12 -10.18
N LYS A 125 -10.39 -23.43 -10.38
CA LYS A 125 -9.13 -24.12 -10.05
C LYS A 125 -8.08 -23.88 -11.13
N LYS A 126 -6.80 -24.03 -10.77
CA LYS A 126 -5.70 -24.08 -11.74
C LYS A 126 -5.98 -25.15 -12.80
N GLY A 127 -5.94 -24.76 -14.07
CA GLY A 127 -6.21 -25.64 -15.21
C GLY A 127 -7.69 -25.84 -15.56
N ALA A 128 -8.64 -25.31 -14.77
CA ALA A 128 -10.06 -25.41 -15.07
C ALA A 128 -10.46 -24.61 -16.32
N ARG A 129 -9.76 -23.48 -16.55
CA ARG A 129 -10.07 -22.50 -17.60
C ARG A 129 -8.79 -22.00 -18.25
N ALA A 130 -8.70 -22.14 -19.58
CA ALA A 130 -7.52 -21.73 -20.35
C ALA A 130 -7.36 -20.21 -20.41
N ASP A 131 -8.47 -19.47 -20.41
CA ASP A 131 -8.48 -18.01 -20.43
C ASP A 131 -7.96 -17.38 -19.13
N LEU A 132 -7.99 -18.12 -18.01
CA LEU A 132 -7.42 -17.70 -16.72
C LEU A 132 -6.01 -18.27 -16.47
N ALA A 133 -5.42 -19.01 -17.41
CA ALA A 133 -4.13 -19.65 -17.23
C ALA A 133 -3.00 -18.69 -16.77
N PRO A 134 -2.90 -17.43 -17.25
CA PRO A 134 -1.91 -16.48 -16.77
C PRO A 134 -2.02 -16.17 -15.27
N MET A 135 -3.22 -16.30 -14.68
CA MET A 135 -3.43 -16.04 -13.24
C MET A 135 -2.92 -17.15 -12.32
N TRP A 136 -2.51 -18.28 -12.89
CA TRP A 136 -1.95 -19.44 -12.17
C TRP A 136 -0.45 -19.62 -12.36
N TRP A 137 0.19 -18.65 -13.01
CA TRP A 137 1.62 -18.66 -13.28
C TRP A 137 2.41 -18.25 -12.03
N ASP A 138 3.45 -19.03 -11.71
CA ASP A 138 4.39 -18.71 -10.65
C ASP A 138 5.67 -18.11 -11.26
N PRO A 139 6.01 -16.84 -10.95
CA PRO A 139 7.18 -16.20 -11.52
C PRO A 139 8.47 -16.74 -10.89
N SER A 140 9.55 -16.72 -11.66
CA SER A 140 10.89 -16.99 -11.16
C SER A 140 11.73 -15.71 -11.18
N PRO A 141 12.87 -15.66 -10.45
CA PRO A 141 13.81 -14.54 -10.55
C PRO A 141 14.31 -14.26 -11.98
N ARG A 142 14.19 -15.23 -12.92
CA ARG A 142 14.56 -15.06 -14.33
C ARG A 142 13.56 -14.22 -15.12
N ASP A 143 12.35 -14.04 -14.60
CA ASP A 143 11.29 -13.25 -15.20
C ASP A 143 11.35 -11.77 -14.75
N TRP A 144 12.30 -11.44 -13.87
CA TRP A 144 12.54 -10.11 -13.34
C TRP A 144 13.82 -9.51 -13.96
N VAL A 145 13.69 -8.33 -14.56
CA VAL A 145 14.78 -7.62 -15.25
C VAL A 145 15.28 -6.52 -14.35
N VAL A 146 16.59 -6.54 -14.08
CA VAL A 146 17.27 -5.49 -13.31
C VAL A 146 17.18 -4.16 -14.05
N GLY A 147 16.82 -3.10 -13.32
CA GLY A 147 16.76 -1.76 -13.88
C GLY A 147 18.09 -1.00 -13.87
N SER A 148 18.05 0.27 -13.48
CA SER A 148 19.22 1.17 -13.51
C SER A 148 20.47 0.54 -12.87
N ALA A 149 21.63 0.78 -13.50
CA ALA A 149 22.93 0.33 -13.01
C ALA A 149 23.24 0.78 -11.57
N VAL A 150 22.61 1.86 -11.10
CA VAL A 150 22.75 2.43 -9.75
C VAL A 150 21.90 1.66 -8.72
N THR A 151 20.85 0.98 -9.16
CA THR A 151 19.87 0.28 -8.31
C THR A 151 19.67 -1.16 -8.77
N ARG A 152 20.75 -1.95 -8.85
CA ARG A 152 20.74 -3.35 -9.33
C ARG A 152 19.76 -4.30 -8.61
N GLY A 153 19.21 -3.92 -7.46
CA GLY A 153 18.18 -4.68 -6.74
C GLY A 153 16.73 -4.26 -7.01
N LEU A 154 16.51 -3.26 -7.88
CA LEU A 154 15.20 -2.83 -8.36
C LEU A 154 15.07 -3.16 -9.83
N GLY A 155 13.87 -3.54 -10.25
CA GLY A 155 13.63 -4.04 -11.60
C GLY A 155 12.16 -4.29 -11.88
N TRP A 156 11.88 -4.75 -13.11
CA TRP A 156 10.53 -4.94 -13.64
C TRP A 156 10.24 -6.38 -13.95
N LEU A 157 8.95 -6.70 -13.99
CA LEU A 157 8.49 -7.93 -14.63
C LEU A 157 8.70 -7.80 -16.14
N GLN A 158 9.23 -8.83 -16.79
CA GLN A 158 9.47 -8.80 -18.23
C GLN A 158 8.18 -8.43 -19.02
N PRO A 159 8.24 -7.52 -20.01
CA PRO A 159 7.06 -7.11 -20.78
C PRO A 159 6.28 -8.29 -21.39
N ARG A 160 6.99 -9.30 -21.93
CA ARG A 160 6.40 -10.53 -22.45
C ARG A 160 5.60 -11.36 -21.43
N ARG A 161 5.84 -11.16 -20.13
CA ARG A 161 5.10 -11.79 -19.02
C ARG A 161 3.93 -10.93 -18.57
N VAL A 162 4.04 -9.61 -18.72
CA VAL A 162 2.98 -8.67 -18.38
C VAL A 162 1.84 -8.71 -19.41
N SER A 163 2.15 -8.80 -20.70
CA SER A 163 1.14 -8.77 -21.78
C SER A 163 0.00 -9.79 -21.60
N PRO A 164 0.26 -11.09 -21.30
CA PRO A 164 -0.82 -12.05 -21.04
C PRO A 164 -1.68 -11.70 -19.82
N LEU A 165 -1.13 -11.02 -18.81
CA LEU A 165 -1.90 -10.57 -17.65
C LEU A 165 -2.83 -9.42 -18.02
N VAL A 166 -2.31 -8.46 -18.80
CA VAL A 166 -3.09 -7.32 -19.33
C VAL A 166 -4.28 -7.80 -20.15
N ASP A 167 -4.09 -8.80 -21.01
CA ASP A 167 -5.17 -9.36 -21.83
C ASP A 167 -6.31 -9.95 -21.00
N VAL A 168 -5.99 -10.68 -19.93
CA VAL A 168 -6.98 -11.26 -19.02
C VAL A 168 -7.71 -10.16 -18.26
N VAL A 169 -6.97 -9.18 -17.72
CA VAL A 169 -7.53 -8.05 -16.98
C VAL A 169 -8.49 -7.25 -17.85
N ASN A 170 -8.07 -6.84 -19.05
CA ASN A 170 -8.88 -6.02 -19.94
C ASN A 170 -10.20 -6.70 -20.31
N LYS A 171 -10.14 -7.99 -20.69
CA LYS A 171 -11.34 -8.78 -21.04
C LYS A 171 -12.30 -8.90 -19.86
N LEU A 172 -11.79 -9.17 -18.65
CA LEU A 172 -12.62 -9.33 -17.46
C LEU A 172 -13.25 -8.01 -17.02
N VAL A 173 -12.46 -6.92 -16.99
CA VAL A 173 -12.93 -5.57 -16.64
C VAL A 173 -13.98 -5.09 -17.64
N GLU A 174 -13.80 -5.35 -18.93
CA GLU A 174 -14.79 -5.01 -19.96
C GLU A 174 -16.12 -5.73 -19.72
N ARG A 175 -16.09 -7.06 -19.52
CA ARG A 175 -17.30 -7.86 -19.22
C ARG A 175 -18.01 -7.38 -17.96
N CYS A 176 -17.26 -7.10 -16.89
CA CYS A 176 -17.83 -6.58 -15.65
C CYS A 176 -18.43 -5.19 -15.82
N THR A 177 -17.80 -4.34 -16.64
CA THR A 177 -18.30 -2.99 -16.95
C THR A 177 -19.59 -3.06 -17.75
N GLN A 178 -19.66 -3.93 -18.77
CA GLN A 178 -20.88 -4.16 -19.55
C GLN A 178 -22.04 -4.66 -18.67
N LEU A 179 -21.77 -5.62 -17.77
CA LEU A 179 -22.76 -6.11 -16.80
C LEU A 179 -23.28 -4.98 -15.91
N ARG A 180 -22.40 -4.10 -15.42
CA ARG A 180 -22.76 -2.94 -14.60
C ARG A 180 -23.62 -1.93 -15.36
N THR A 181 -23.34 -1.69 -16.63
CA THR A 181 -24.10 -0.72 -17.44
C THR A 181 -25.45 -1.27 -17.90
N GLY A 182 -25.56 -2.59 -18.10
CA GLY A 182 -26.80 -3.25 -18.51
C GLY A 182 -27.77 -3.54 -17.36
N SER A 183 -27.31 -3.44 -16.11
CA SER A 183 -28.14 -3.70 -14.92
C SER A 183 -28.94 -2.45 -14.51
N SER A 184 -30.25 -2.60 -14.36
CA SER A 184 -31.12 -1.59 -13.74
C SER A 184 -30.90 -1.49 -12.22
N GLU A 185 -30.38 -2.56 -11.60
CA GLU A 185 -30.10 -2.62 -10.17
C GLU A 185 -28.63 -2.26 -9.88
N SER A 186 -28.40 -1.61 -8.73
CA SER A 186 -27.06 -1.35 -8.21
C SER A 186 -26.36 -2.68 -7.92
N LEU A 187 -25.35 -3.02 -8.72
CA LEU A 187 -24.53 -4.21 -8.49
C LEU A 187 -23.71 -4.09 -7.20
N HIS A 188 -23.21 -5.23 -6.72
CA HIS A 188 -22.43 -5.34 -5.50
C HIS A 188 -21.22 -4.37 -5.51
N PRO A 189 -20.98 -3.58 -4.44
CA PRO A 189 -19.93 -2.56 -4.42
C PRO A 189 -18.52 -3.13 -4.67
N LEU A 190 -18.31 -4.39 -4.30
CA LEU A 190 -17.05 -5.11 -4.51
C LEU A 190 -16.60 -5.16 -5.99
N PHE A 191 -17.51 -5.07 -6.97
CA PHE A 191 -17.11 -4.96 -8.38
C PHE A 191 -16.22 -3.73 -8.62
N ALA A 192 -16.63 -2.57 -8.11
CA ALA A 192 -15.89 -1.33 -8.31
C ALA A 192 -14.56 -1.37 -7.54
N GLU A 193 -14.57 -1.91 -6.32
CA GLU A 193 -13.37 -2.06 -5.48
C GLU A 193 -12.33 -2.98 -6.14
N LEU A 194 -12.72 -4.20 -6.54
CA LEU A 194 -11.79 -5.15 -7.17
C LEU A 194 -11.25 -4.62 -8.50
N ILE A 195 -12.08 -4.02 -9.36
CA ILE A 195 -11.61 -3.43 -10.62
C ILE A 195 -10.56 -2.35 -10.35
N GLN A 196 -10.79 -1.47 -9.36
CA GLN A 196 -9.84 -0.41 -9.02
C GLN A 196 -8.49 -0.99 -8.56
N HIS A 197 -8.50 -2.04 -7.74
CA HIS A 197 -7.27 -2.64 -7.23
C HIS A 197 -6.51 -3.42 -8.31
N ILE A 198 -7.23 -4.19 -9.13
CA ILE A 198 -6.65 -4.93 -10.26
C ILE A 198 -5.90 -3.98 -11.19
N LEU A 199 -6.51 -2.85 -11.55
CA LEU A 199 -5.87 -1.85 -12.42
C LEU A 199 -4.66 -1.20 -11.74
N MET A 200 -4.72 -0.94 -10.44
CA MET A 200 -3.58 -0.46 -9.66
C MET A 200 -2.40 -1.46 -9.68
N TRP A 201 -2.65 -2.74 -9.42
CA TRP A 201 -1.59 -3.76 -9.44
C TRP A 201 -0.97 -3.91 -10.83
N LEU A 202 -1.79 -3.86 -11.88
CA LEU A 202 -1.34 -3.94 -13.26
C LEU A 202 -0.44 -2.73 -13.61
N GLU A 203 -0.88 -1.51 -13.31
CA GLU A 203 -0.08 -0.29 -13.51
C GLU A 203 1.24 -0.37 -12.74
N GLN A 204 1.22 -0.91 -11.51
CA GLN A 204 2.43 -1.09 -10.69
C GLN A 204 3.43 -2.06 -11.35
N LEU A 205 2.95 -3.21 -11.82
CA LEU A 205 3.80 -4.20 -12.50
C LEU A 205 4.41 -3.66 -13.79
N GLN A 206 3.70 -2.76 -14.47
CA GLN A 206 4.15 -2.11 -15.71
C GLN A 206 5.14 -0.97 -15.47
N SER A 207 4.94 -0.17 -14.41
CA SER A 207 5.54 1.18 -14.34
C SER A 207 6.50 1.38 -13.18
N LEU A 208 6.45 0.53 -12.15
CA LEU A 208 7.23 0.73 -10.93
C LEU A 208 8.34 -0.34 -10.77
N PRO A 209 9.62 0.05 -10.78
CA PRO A 209 10.70 -0.86 -10.44
C PRO A 209 10.65 -1.21 -8.95
N THR A 210 10.65 -2.50 -8.65
CA THR A 210 10.62 -3.02 -7.28
C THR A 210 11.60 -4.18 -7.11
N THR A 211 11.90 -4.54 -5.86
CA THR A 211 12.63 -5.78 -5.54
C THR A 211 11.80 -7.00 -5.95
N PHE A 212 12.44 -8.12 -6.29
CA PHE A 212 11.72 -9.35 -6.66
C PHE A 212 10.59 -9.77 -5.68
N PRO A 213 10.77 -9.79 -4.34
CA PRO A 213 9.69 -10.11 -3.41
C PRO A 213 8.48 -9.17 -3.49
N LYS A 214 8.74 -7.87 -3.72
CA LYS A 214 7.70 -6.84 -3.87
C LYS A 214 6.95 -6.97 -5.20
N MET A 215 7.66 -7.29 -6.29
CA MET A 215 7.03 -7.64 -7.57
C MET A 215 6.16 -8.89 -7.43
N LEU A 216 6.68 -9.93 -6.77
CA LEU A 216 5.96 -11.17 -6.52
C LEU A 216 4.66 -10.90 -5.73
N PHE A 217 4.73 -10.09 -4.68
CA PHE A 217 3.54 -9.69 -3.91
C PHE A 217 2.50 -8.94 -4.75
N ALA A 218 2.93 -8.03 -5.63
CA ALA A 218 2.02 -7.32 -6.52
C ALA A 218 1.35 -8.28 -7.53
N LEU A 219 2.13 -9.23 -8.08
CA LEU A 219 1.61 -10.24 -8.99
C LEU A 219 0.62 -11.19 -8.29
N THR A 220 0.95 -11.72 -7.12
CA THR A 220 0.04 -12.62 -6.39
C THR A 220 -1.24 -11.92 -5.94
N SER A 221 -1.15 -10.62 -5.64
CA SER A 221 -2.32 -9.80 -5.32
C SER A 221 -3.20 -9.57 -6.56
N LEU A 222 -2.61 -9.23 -7.71
CA LEU A 222 -3.32 -9.13 -8.99
C LEU A 222 -4.03 -10.45 -9.32
N GLN A 223 -3.30 -11.57 -9.27
CA GLN A 223 -3.83 -12.90 -9.55
C GLN A 223 -5.05 -13.20 -8.67
N ARG A 224 -4.96 -12.93 -7.37
CA ARG A 224 -6.03 -13.17 -6.42
C ARG A 224 -7.28 -12.38 -6.75
N GLU A 225 -7.13 -11.08 -6.95
CA GLU A 225 -8.28 -10.20 -7.19
C GLU A 225 -8.92 -10.42 -8.57
N VAL A 226 -8.14 -10.76 -9.60
CA VAL A 226 -8.68 -11.14 -10.92
C VAL A 226 -9.51 -12.43 -10.80
N LEU A 227 -8.99 -13.45 -10.11
CA LEU A 227 -9.71 -14.71 -9.89
C LEU A 227 -10.99 -14.50 -9.06
N GLU A 228 -10.94 -13.62 -8.05
CA GLU A 228 -12.11 -13.27 -7.26
C GLU A 228 -13.15 -12.48 -8.07
N LEU A 229 -12.72 -11.52 -8.89
CA LEU A 229 -13.62 -10.74 -9.75
C LEU A 229 -14.32 -11.64 -10.79
N ASP A 230 -13.61 -12.61 -11.36
CA ASP A 230 -14.19 -13.62 -12.25
C ASP A 230 -15.23 -14.48 -11.50
N ALA A 231 -14.91 -14.94 -10.29
CA ALA A 231 -15.86 -15.68 -9.45
C ALA A 231 -17.11 -14.86 -9.10
N LEU A 232 -16.95 -13.56 -8.80
CA LEU A 232 -18.04 -12.62 -8.54
C LEU A 232 -18.91 -12.43 -9.80
N TYR A 233 -18.29 -12.31 -10.97
CA TYR A 233 -19.01 -12.23 -12.24
C TYR A 233 -19.82 -13.51 -12.50
N GLU A 234 -19.22 -14.69 -12.34
CA GLU A 234 -19.89 -16.00 -12.52
C GLU A 234 -21.04 -16.20 -11.51
N TYR A 235 -20.87 -15.73 -10.27
CA TYR A 235 -21.93 -15.73 -9.27
C TYR A 235 -23.17 -14.99 -9.77
N PHE A 236 -23.01 -13.73 -10.19
CA PHE A 236 -24.15 -12.90 -10.60
C PHE A 236 -24.76 -13.30 -11.95
N THR A 237 -23.99 -13.92 -12.84
CA THR A 237 -24.46 -14.24 -14.20
C THR A 237 -24.98 -15.67 -14.35
N VAL A 238 -24.53 -16.60 -13.50
CA VAL A 238 -24.83 -18.03 -13.63
C VAL A 238 -25.29 -18.64 -12.31
N TYR A 239 -24.47 -18.54 -11.27
CA TYR A 239 -24.62 -19.43 -10.11
C TYR A 239 -25.67 -18.96 -9.11
N LYS A 240 -25.94 -17.66 -8.99
CA LYS A 240 -27.02 -17.13 -8.13
C LYS A 240 -28.37 -17.74 -8.51
N ASP A 241 -28.66 -17.80 -9.80
CA ASP A 241 -29.88 -18.42 -10.32
C ASP A 241 -29.93 -19.93 -10.11
N ARG A 242 -28.79 -20.62 -10.29
CA ARG A 242 -28.70 -22.07 -10.06
C ARG A 242 -28.90 -22.43 -8.59
N MET A 243 -28.36 -21.63 -7.68
CA MET A 243 -28.56 -21.81 -6.24
C MET A 243 -30.01 -21.57 -5.82
N ALA A 244 -30.74 -20.68 -6.52
CA ALA A 244 -32.14 -20.39 -6.25
C ALA A 244 -33.11 -21.44 -6.84
N LYS A 245 -32.75 -22.05 -7.97
CA LYS A 245 -33.59 -23.01 -8.69
C LYS A 245 -33.33 -24.44 -8.22
N TYR A 246 -34.26 -25.01 -7.46
CA TYR A 246 -34.27 -26.46 -7.20
C TYR A 246 -34.82 -27.20 -8.42
N ALA A 247 -33.99 -27.99 -9.09
CA ALA A 247 -34.42 -28.89 -10.17
C ALA A 247 -34.32 -30.35 -9.71
N PRO A 248 -35.44 -31.04 -9.43
CA PRO A 248 -35.40 -32.47 -9.16
C PRO A 248 -35.12 -33.24 -10.46
N GLY A 249 -34.06 -34.06 -10.52
CA GLY A 249 -33.92 -35.06 -11.60
C GLY A 249 -32.52 -35.44 -12.08
N SER A 250 -31.45 -34.73 -11.74
CA SER A 250 -30.06 -35.18 -11.90
C SER A 250 -29.14 -34.20 -11.16
N ALA A 251 -28.20 -34.70 -10.36
CA ALA A 251 -27.17 -33.85 -9.78
C ALA A 251 -26.38 -33.15 -10.91
N PRO A 252 -26.19 -31.82 -10.87
CA PRO A 252 -25.35 -31.12 -11.84
C PRO A 252 -23.92 -31.66 -11.83
N SER A 253 -23.20 -31.54 -12.94
CA SER A 253 -21.76 -31.83 -12.92
C SER A 253 -21.06 -30.91 -11.93
N VAL A 254 -20.18 -31.47 -11.11
CA VAL A 254 -19.41 -30.70 -10.13
C VAL A 254 -18.48 -29.72 -10.85
N ALA A 255 -18.63 -28.44 -10.54
CA ALA A 255 -17.87 -27.35 -11.12
C ALA A 255 -16.37 -27.45 -10.74
N GLN A 256 -15.50 -27.04 -11.66
CA GLN A 256 -14.04 -27.03 -11.47
C GLN A 256 -13.59 -25.75 -10.75
N CYS A 257 -14.13 -25.51 -9.55
CA CYS A 257 -13.79 -24.40 -8.68
C CYS A 257 -13.31 -24.87 -7.30
N VAL A 258 -12.82 -23.93 -6.49
CA VAL A 258 -12.22 -24.21 -5.18
C VAL A 258 -13.22 -24.85 -4.23
N GLY A 259 -14.45 -24.35 -4.16
CA GLY A 259 -15.48 -24.86 -3.26
C GLY A 259 -15.40 -24.28 -1.83
N THR A 260 -16.20 -24.83 -0.92
CA THR A 260 -16.35 -24.26 0.43
C THR A 260 -16.79 -25.25 1.50
N PHE A 261 -16.39 -24.96 2.75
CA PHE A 261 -16.90 -25.64 3.93
C PHE A 261 -18.18 -24.96 4.42
N THR A 262 -19.19 -25.74 4.83
CA THR A 262 -20.41 -25.18 5.43
C THR A 262 -20.91 -26.05 6.57
N THR A 263 -21.55 -25.43 7.56
CA THR A 263 -22.34 -26.11 8.61
C THR A 263 -23.83 -25.87 8.43
N SER A 264 -24.24 -25.13 7.39
CA SER A 264 -25.64 -24.81 7.12
C SER A 264 -26.24 -25.81 6.13
N PRO A 265 -27.30 -26.56 6.53
CA PRO A 265 -27.99 -27.47 5.63
C PRO A 265 -28.58 -26.77 4.40
N MET A 266 -29.10 -25.56 4.59
CA MET A 266 -29.66 -24.75 3.50
C MET A 266 -28.60 -24.39 2.45
N VAL A 267 -27.42 -23.97 2.91
CA VAL A 267 -26.30 -23.64 2.01
C VAL A 267 -25.81 -24.91 1.29
N ALA A 268 -25.70 -26.04 1.99
CA ALA A 268 -25.32 -27.32 1.36
C ALA A 268 -26.29 -27.70 0.23
N GLN A 269 -27.61 -27.53 0.44
CA GLN A 269 -28.62 -27.76 -0.60
C GLN A 269 -28.46 -26.81 -1.80
N GLN A 270 -28.23 -25.52 -1.55
CA GLN A 270 -28.02 -24.53 -2.62
C GLN A 270 -26.76 -24.83 -3.44
N LEU A 271 -25.65 -25.17 -2.78
CA LEU A 271 -24.39 -25.52 -3.42
C LEU A 271 -24.52 -26.81 -4.24
N TRP A 272 -25.22 -27.81 -3.70
CA TRP A 272 -25.53 -29.05 -4.41
C TRP A 272 -26.39 -28.78 -5.66
N ALA A 273 -27.45 -27.99 -5.53
CA ALA A 273 -28.31 -27.60 -6.66
C ALA A 273 -27.55 -26.84 -7.75
N ALA A 274 -26.51 -26.10 -7.36
CA ALA A 274 -25.66 -25.35 -8.28
C ALA A 274 -24.47 -26.14 -8.84
N GLY A 275 -24.24 -27.37 -8.35
CA GLY A 275 -23.07 -28.18 -8.71
C GLY A 275 -21.75 -27.61 -8.19
N ILE A 276 -21.77 -26.77 -7.16
CA ILE A 276 -20.55 -26.19 -6.58
C ILE A 276 -19.92 -27.23 -5.63
N PRO A 277 -18.60 -27.46 -5.65
CA PRO A 277 -17.93 -28.29 -4.65
C PRO A 277 -18.16 -27.77 -3.24
N PHE A 278 -18.59 -28.63 -2.32
CA PHE A 278 -18.77 -28.26 -0.93
C PHE A 278 -18.45 -29.40 0.02
N TRP A 279 -18.18 -29.03 1.26
CA TRP A 279 -17.91 -29.95 2.36
C TRP A 279 -18.81 -29.59 3.53
N PHE A 280 -19.81 -30.44 3.78
CA PHE A 280 -20.83 -30.18 4.79
C PHE A 280 -20.44 -30.85 6.11
N LEU A 281 -20.09 -30.02 7.10
CA LEU A 281 -19.64 -30.47 8.41
C LEU A 281 -20.80 -30.62 9.37
N ARG A 282 -20.89 -31.80 9.97
CA ARG A 282 -21.90 -32.12 10.98
C ARG A 282 -21.29 -32.87 12.16
N PRO A 283 -21.74 -32.61 13.39
CA PRO A 283 -21.33 -33.41 14.53
C PRO A 283 -21.64 -34.91 14.31
N VAL A 284 -20.74 -35.80 14.71
CA VAL A 284 -20.92 -37.25 14.48
C VAL A 284 -22.22 -37.80 15.09
N HIS A 285 -22.69 -37.23 16.19
CA HIS A 285 -23.92 -37.67 16.86
C HIS A 285 -25.21 -37.39 16.08
N VAL A 286 -25.18 -36.54 15.03
CA VAL A 286 -26.37 -36.29 14.19
C VAL A 286 -26.44 -37.18 12.95
N PHE A 287 -25.46 -38.07 12.75
CA PHE A 287 -25.47 -39.01 11.63
C PHE A 287 -26.65 -39.99 11.77
N ASP A 288 -27.53 -40.01 10.77
CA ASP A 288 -28.79 -40.75 10.81
C ASP A 288 -28.98 -41.57 9.52
N ALA A 289 -29.39 -40.92 8.44
CA ALA A 289 -29.87 -41.54 7.20
C ALA A 289 -29.00 -41.26 5.97
N GLU A 290 -27.88 -40.56 6.12
CA GLU A 290 -27.03 -40.16 4.99
C GLU A 290 -26.40 -41.37 4.29
N ASN A 291 -26.47 -41.38 2.97
CA ASN A 291 -25.83 -42.38 2.12
C ASN A 291 -24.39 -41.96 1.81
N ILE A 292 -23.41 -42.72 2.31
CA ILE A 292 -21.98 -42.47 2.10
C ILE A 292 -21.38 -43.65 1.35
N LEU A 293 -20.76 -43.39 0.20
CA LEU A 293 -20.22 -44.46 -0.65
C LEU A 293 -18.81 -44.90 -0.26
N GLU A 294 -18.01 -44.00 0.32
CA GLU A 294 -16.63 -44.25 0.71
C GLU A 294 -16.20 -43.32 1.87
N VAL A 295 -15.34 -43.80 2.76
CA VAL A 295 -14.69 -42.97 3.81
C VAL A 295 -13.22 -42.80 3.45
N VAL A 296 -12.77 -41.55 3.35
CA VAL A 296 -11.42 -41.17 2.92
C VAL A 296 -10.70 -40.38 4.04
N PRO A 297 -9.35 -40.39 4.08
CA PRO A 297 -8.62 -39.48 4.94
C PRO A 297 -8.79 -38.02 4.46
N LEU A 298 -8.55 -37.08 5.37
CA LEU A 298 -8.44 -35.67 5.00
C LEU A 298 -7.24 -35.48 4.06
N LEU A 299 -7.47 -34.72 2.99
CA LEU A 299 -6.45 -34.29 2.05
C LEU A 299 -5.71 -33.09 2.65
N GLU A 300 -4.46 -33.33 3.04
CA GLU A 300 -3.56 -32.28 3.49
C GLU A 300 -3.08 -31.41 2.31
N PRO A 301 -2.80 -30.10 2.55
CA PRO A 301 -2.32 -29.20 1.51
C PRO A 301 -0.98 -29.65 0.93
N SER A 302 -0.93 -29.82 -0.39
CA SER A 302 0.24 -30.33 -1.13
C SER A 302 1.17 -29.25 -1.68
N PHE A 303 0.73 -27.98 -1.69
CA PHE A 303 1.64 -26.85 -1.93
C PHE A 303 2.57 -26.79 -0.73
N GLY A 304 3.86 -27.06 -0.94
CA GLY A 304 4.84 -27.08 0.14
C GLY A 304 4.69 -25.82 0.96
N LEU A 305 4.12 -25.93 2.16
CA LEU A 305 4.05 -24.84 3.13
C LEU A 305 5.51 -24.49 3.37
N PRO A 306 6.03 -23.39 2.80
CA PRO A 306 7.41 -23.02 3.09
C PRO A 306 7.45 -22.85 4.60
N ASP A 307 8.43 -23.47 5.26
CA ASP A 307 8.47 -23.63 6.71
C ASP A 307 7.88 -22.41 7.43
N ALA A 308 7.02 -22.68 8.41
CA ALA A 308 6.51 -21.68 9.35
C ALA A 308 7.64 -21.01 10.18
N ASP A 309 8.91 -21.27 9.86
CA ASP A 309 10.13 -20.81 10.51
C ASP A 309 10.46 -19.33 10.25
N ALA A 310 9.43 -18.49 10.21
CA ALA A 310 9.56 -17.09 10.56
C ALA A 310 8.63 -16.81 11.75
N HIS A 311 8.77 -17.56 12.84
CA HIS A 311 8.42 -17.07 14.18
C HIS A 311 9.64 -16.46 14.88
N GLY A 312 10.75 -16.29 14.16
CA GLY A 312 11.97 -15.64 14.62
C GLY A 312 11.92 -14.11 14.56
N VAL A 313 12.90 -13.48 15.22
CA VAL A 313 13.13 -12.03 15.19
C VAL A 313 13.28 -11.56 13.74
N GLY A 314 12.30 -10.82 13.23
CA GLY A 314 12.31 -10.25 11.87
C GLY A 314 11.22 -10.76 10.92
N ALA A 315 10.37 -11.68 11.35
CA ALA A 315 9.21 -12.11 10.56
C ALA A 315 8.11 -11.03 10.46
N PRO A 316 7.34 -10.99 9.35
CA PRO A 316 6.16 -10.13 9.27
C PRO A 316 5.17 -10.49 10.39
N PRO A 317 4.55 -9.50 11.06
CA PRO A 317 3.53 -9.78 12.05
C PRO A 317 2.35 -10.51 11.42
N ALA A 318 1.61 -11.27 12.25
CA ALA A 318 0.35 -11.87 11.82
C ALA A 318 -0.57 -10.79 11.25
N LEU A 319 -1.06 -11.01 10.03
CA LEU A 319 -2.01 -10.11 9.37
C LEU A 319 -3.34 -10.07 10.12
N TYR A 320 -3.72 -11.22 10.67
CA TYR A 320 -4.93 -11.42 11.44
C TYR A 320 -4.63 -12.44 12.53
N SER A 321 -5.18 -12.25 13.72
CA SER A 321 -5.25 -13.26 14.77
C SER A 321 -6.64 -13.23 15.38
N GLY A 322 -7.35 -14.35 15.34
CA GLY A 322 -8.71 -14.45 15.88
C GLY A 322 -9.51 -15.60 15.28
N ASN A 323 -10.79 -15.69 15.64
CA ASN A 323 -11.65 -16.83 15.30
C ASN A 323 -12.74 -16.50 14.26
N SER A 324 -12.72 -15.31 13.66
CA SER A 324 -13.75 -14.85 12.72
C SER A 324 -13.28 -15.02 11.28
N THR A 325 -13.92 -15.96 10.55
CA THR A 325 -13.71 -16.18 9.12
C THR A 325 -13.94 -14.91 8.31
N LEU A 326 -14.99 -14.15 8.62
CA LEU A 326 -15.29 -12.90 7.93
C LEU A 326 -14.17 -11.86 8.16
N ALA A 327 -13.76 -11.66 9.41
CA ALA A 327 -12.70 -10.69 9.73
C ALA A 327 -11.35 -11.10 9.14
N LYS A 328 -11.11 -12.40 8.98
CA LYS A 328 -9.93 -12.96 8.29
C LYS A 328 -9.92 -12.58 6.81
N ILE A 329 -11.01 -12.83 6.09
CA ILE A 329 -11.15 -12.46 4.67
C ILE A 329 -11.01 -10.95 4.50
N GLU A 330 -11.68 -10.17 5.35
CA GLU A 330 -11.55 -8.71 5.35
C GLU A 330 -10.13 -8.23 5.67
N ALA A 331 -9.40 -8.94 6.53
CA ALA A 331 -7.99 -8.64 6.79
C ALA A 331 -7.13 -8.92 5.57
N ILE A 332 -7.38 -9.99 4.80
CA ILE A 332 -6.69 -10.28 3.53
C ILE A 332 -6.97 -9.21 2.48
N HIS A 333 -8.23 -8.80 2.31
CA HIS A 333 -8.59 -7.72 1.37
C HIS A 333 -7.97 -6.40 1.81
N ARG A 334 -7.98 -6.12 3.11
CA ARG A 334 -7.28 -4.96 3.68
C ARG A 334 -5.77 -5.07 3.52
N ALA A 335 -5.16 -6.24 3.63
CA ALA A 335 -3.72 -6.40 3.43
C ALA A 335 -3.31 -5.95 2.04
N ALA A 336 -4.05 -6.36 1.00
CA ALA A 336 -3.82 -5.89 -0.36
C ALA A 336 -3.87 -4.35 -0.45
N LEU A 337 -4.80 -3.73 0.28
CA LEU A 337 -4.99 -2.28 0.32
C LEU A 337 -4.00 -1.48 1.19
N TYR A 338 -3.55 -2.06 2.30
CA TYR A 338 -2.80 -1.39 3.38
C TYR A 338 -1.35 -1.88 3.49
N THR A 339 -0.92 -2.84 2.66
CA THR A 339 0.51 -3.11 2.48
C THR A 339 1.15 -1.81 2.00
N PRO A 340 2.27 -1.35 2.61
CA PRO A 340 2.60 0.06 2.80
C PRO A 340 3.14 0.76 1.55
N TRP A 341 2.47 0.62 0.41
CA TRP A 341 2.87 1.29 -0.82
C TRP A 341 2.70 2.81 -0.71
N TYR A 342 1.94 3.33 0.27
CA TYR A 342 1.76 4.77 0.46
C TYR A 342 1.62 5.13 1.94
N HIS A 343 2.73 5.49 2.57
CA HIS A 343 2.72 6.21 3.84
C HIS A 343 2.53 7.71 3.59
N ASP A 344 1.77 8.38 4.46
CA ASP A 344 1.71 9.84 4.46
C ASP A 344 3.10 10.41 4.84
N PRO A 345 3.80 11.09 3.92
CA PRO A 345 5.10 11.65 4.24
C PRO A 345 5.04 12.74 5.32
N PHE A 346 3.86 13.32 5.53
CA PHE A 346 3.64 14.51 6.33
C PHE A 346 2.96 14.19 7.67
N GLU A 347 2.83 12.91 8.02
CA GLU A 347 2.36 12.47 9.32
C GLU A 347 3.41 12.81 10.39
N THR A 348 3.19 13.92 11.10
CA THR A 348 4.00 14.26 12.26
C THR A 348 3.48 13.43 13.43
N GLY A 349 4.31 12.56 13.98
CA GLY A 349 3.96 11.54 14.98
C GLY A 349 2.88 11.97 15.98
N PHE A 350 1.66 11.49 15.76
CA PHE A 350 0.82 11.07 16.86
C PHE A 350 1.38 9.74 17.34
N ASP A 351 2.30 9.78 18.31
CA ASP A 351 2.69 8.59 19.09
C ASP A 351 1.41 8.03 19.72
N ARG A 352 0.83 6.99 19.10
CA ARG A 352 -0.28 6.20 19.64
C ARG A 352 0.11 5.45 20.93
N ASP A 353 1.39 5.42 21.29
CA ASP A 353 1.92 4.71 22.46
C ASP A 353 2.10 5.56 23.73
N ARG A 354 1.64 6.82 23.75
CA ARG A 354 1.39 7.51 25.03
C ARG A 354 -0.07 7.39 25.40
N SER A 355 -0.43 6.29 26.06
CA SER A 355 -1.62 6.28 26.90
C SER A 355 -1.62 7.54 27.78
N PRO A 356 -2.69 8.36 27.78
CA PRO A 356 -2.77 9.46 28.70
C PRO A 356 -2.85 8.86 30.10
N SER A 357 -1.82 9.08 30.90
CA SER A 357 -1.92 8.83 32.34
C SER A 357 -3.17 9.58 32.84
N PRO A 358 -4.05 8.92 33.61
CA PRO A 358 -5.28 9.54 34.05
C PRO A 358 -4.95 10.81 34.85
N PRO A 359 -5.69 11.91 34.64
CA PRO A 359 -5.51 13.12 35.43
C PRO A 359 -5.81 12.81 36.91
N PRO A 360 -5.04 13.33 37.87
CA PRO A 360 -5.38 13.20 39.28
C PRO A 360 -6.72 13.88 39.54
N ILE A 361 -7.67 13.11 40.07
CA ILE A 361 -9.02 13.58 40.39
C ILE A 361 -8.97 14.44 41.66
N ALA A 362 -9.30 15.72 41.44
CA ALA A 362 -10.00 16.71 42.26
C ALA A 362 -9.91 16.68 43.80
N SER A 363 -9.67 17.86 44.37
CA SER A 363 -10.58 18.42 45.36
C SER A 363 -10.65 19.94 45.23
N SER A 364 -11.87 20.40 44.93
CA SER A 364 -12.29 21.79 44.98
C SER A 364 -12.39 22.24 46.43
N SER A 365 -11.85 23.42 46.75
CA SER A 365 -12.42 24.30 47.76
C SER A 365 -12.08 25.74 47.40
N ALA A 366 -13.12 26.49 47.06
CA ALA A 366 -13.09 27.92 46.79
C ALA A 366 -13.06 28.69 48.12
N VAL A 367 -12.17 29.68 48.27
CA VAL A 367 -12.40 30.86 49.12
C VAL A 367 -11.71 32.10 48.53
N ILE A 368 -12.48 33.18 48.47
CA ILE A 368 -12.22 34.56 48.01
C ILE A 368 -11.26 35.30 48.98
N PRO A 369 -10.53 36.36 48.55
CA PRO A 369 -9.37 36.90 49.27
C PRO A 369 -9.75 37.98 50.28
N GLN A 370 -8.97 38.12 51.37
CA GLN A 370 -8.84 39.38 52.10
C GLN A 370 -7.56 39.47 52.94
N SER A 371 -7.06 40.70 53.00
CA SER A 371 -5.89 41.27 53.68
C SER A 371 -5.71 40.90 55.15
N ASP A 372 -4.48 40.86 55.67
CA ASP A 372 -3.86 42.01 56.37
C ASP A 372 -2.47 41.68 56.99
N ARG A 373 -1.60 42.70 56.97
CA ARG A 373 -0.53 43.08 57.95
C ARG A 373 0.64 42.14 58.28
N GLY A 374 1.86 42.69 58.13
CA GLY A 374 3.13 42.18 58.70
C GLY A 374 3.21 42.32 60.24
N PRO A 375 4.40 42.16 60.88
CA PRO A 375 5.54 43.08 60.66
C PRO A 375 6.97 42.51 60.80
N GLN A 376 7.91 43.42 60.53
CA GLN A 376 9.38 43.41 60.57
C GLN A 376 10.07 42.84 61.83
N GLN A 377 11.35 42.44 61.65
CA GLN A 377 12.52 42.90 62.44
C GLN A 377 13.82 42.50 61.68
N GLN A 378 14.58 43.44 61.10
CA GLN A 378 15.66 44.29 61.66
C GLN A 378 17.09 43.73 61.49
N ARG A 379 17.82 44.43 60.59
CA ARG A 379 19.28 44.75 60.44
C ARG A 379 20.15 44.68 61.72
N PRO A 380 21.53 44.71 61.69
CA PRO A 380 22.32 45.67 60.86
C PRO A 380 23.78 45.36 60.42
N HIS A 381 24.15 46.05 59.32
CA HIS A 381 25.36 46.85 58.99
C HIS A 381 26.83 46.36 59.18
N ALA A 382 27.56 46.49 58.03
CA ALA A 382 28.80 47.28 57.80
C ALA A 382 30.21 46.62 57.72
N ARG A 383 30.70 46.54 56.46
CA ARG A 383 31.86 47.27 55.85
C ARG A 383 33.31 46.97 56.32
N ALA A 384 34.15 46.48 55.37
CA ALA A 384 35.47 46.99 54.88
C ALA A 384 36.35 45.82 54.27
N PRO A 385 37.50 46.04 53.59
CA PRO A 385 37.61 45.80 52.14
C PRO A 385 38.88 45.03 51.65
N GLU A 386 39.03 44.93 50.32
CA GLU A 386 40.28 44.78 49.53
C GLU A 386 41.04 43.43 49.52
N GLN A 387 41.09 42.77 48.34
CA GLN A 387 42.21 42.92 47.38
C GLN A 387 41.85 42.37 45.99
N ARG A 388 42.12 43.21 44.98
CA ARG A 388 42.08 42.98 43.52
C ARG A 388 43.49 42.51 43.07
N PRO A 389 43.67 41.90 41.89
CA PRO A 389 43.71 42.64 40.61
C PRO A 389 42.85 42.00 39.50
N GLN A 390 42.03 42.76 38.76
CA GLN A 390 42.38 43.50 37.52
C GLN A 390 42.68 42.58 36.33
N GLN A 391 42.27 42.82 35.09
CA GLN A 391 41.37 43.76 34.43
C GLN A 391 41.49 43.38 32.93
N SER A 392 40.41 43.44 32.16
CA SER A 392 40.30 44.44 31.07
C SER A 392 39.00 44.23 30.29
N GLN A 393 38.13 45.21 30.47
CA GLN A 393 36.88 45.43 29.74
C GLN A 393 37.13 45.66 28.25
N ARG A 394 36.14 45.37 27.40
CA ARG A 394 35.82 46.26 26.28
C ARG A 394 34.32 46.30 25.97
N TYR A 395 33.73 47.41 26.41
CA TYR A 395 32.86 48.31 25.65
C TYR A 395 31.65 47.72 24.90
N LYS A 396 30.44 47.97 25.44
CA LYS A 396 29.17 47.91 24.71
C LYS A 396 28.78 49.31 24.24
N PRO A 397 28.45 49.49 22.95
CA PRO A 397 27.51 50.52 22.55
C PRO A 397 26.29 49.93 21.82
N TYR A 398 25.12 50.28 22.34
CA TYR A 398 23.74 50.21 21.82
C TYR A 398 22.85 48.96 22.03
N PRO A 399 21.53 49.18 22.26
CA PRO A 399 20.58 48.17 22.72
C PRO A 399 20.12 47.25 21.58
N SER A 400 19.90 45.99 21.95
CA SER A 400 19.29 44.95 21.12
C SER A 400 17.93 45.41 20.58
N LYS A 401 17.91 45.91 19.34
CA LYS A 401 16.68 46.07 18.57
C LYS A 401 16.08 44.68 18.35
N ASN A 402 14.85 44.49 18.80
CA ASN A 402 13.97 43.43 18.35
C ASN A 402 14.13 43.26 16.84
N LYS A 403 14.58 42.08 16.41
CA LYS A 403 14.61 41.73 14.99
C LYS A 403 13.17 41.66 14.52
N ALA A 404 12.70 42.76 13.93
CA ALA A 404 11.60 42.71 12.98
C ALA A 404 11.89 41.59 11.95
N PRO A 405 10.86 40.91 11.42
CA PRO A 405 11.05 39.82 10.48
C PRO A 405 11.91 40.33 9.33
N THR A 406 13.09 39.72 9.18
CA THR A 406 14.01 40.00 8.08
C THR A 406 13.24 39.87 6.77
N ARG A 407 13.13 40.98 6.03
CA ARG A 407 12.72 40.99 4.63
C ARG A 407 13.45 39.85 3.90
N PRO A 408 12.78 39.06 3.06
CA PRO A 408 13.46 38.03 2.28
C PRO A 408 14.60 38.66 1.46
N PRO A 409 15.68 37.92 1.19
CA PRO A 409 16.76 38.38 0.29
C PRO A 409 16.15 38.86 -1.03
N LYS A 410 16.69 39.95 -1.59
CA LYS A 410 16.14 40.66 -2.76
C LYS A 410 15.98 39.80 -4.04
N ASP A 411 16.50 38.58 -4.07
CA ASP A 411 16.48 37.66 -5.22
C ASP A 411 15.65 36.38 -4.99
N GLN A 412 14.87 36.29 -3.91
CA GLN A 412 14.06 35.10 -3.67
C GLN A 412 12.74 35.17 -4.45
N ARG A 413 12.60 34.32 -5.48
CA ARG A 413 11.37 34.16 -6.27
C ARG A 413 10.15 33.96 -5.37
N ASP A 414 9.06 34.69 -5.67
CA ASP A 414 7.75 34.44 -5.06
C ASP A 414 7.19 33.11 -5.56
N LYS A 415 7.02 32.14 -4.64
CA LYS A 415 6.51 30.80 -4.95
C LYS A 415 5.00 30.77 -5.24
N PHE A 416 4.27 31.83 -4.92
CA PHE A 416 2.86 31.98 -5.27
C PHE A 416 2.65 32.52 -6.68
N VAL A 417 3.75 32.84 -7.39
CA VAL A 417 3.74 33.26 -8.79
C VAL A 417 4.38 32.15 -9.63
N ALA A 418 3.66 31.69 -10.67
CA ALA A 418 4.16 30.69 -11.59
C ALA A 418 5.46 31.14 -12.25
N LEU A 419 6.40 30.20 -12.44
CA LEU A 419 7.62 30.47 -13.20
C LEU A 419 7.28 30.32 -14.68
N THR A 420 7.77 31.25 -15.48
CA THR A 420 7.73 31.14 -16.94
C THR A 420 9.13 30.79 -17.43
N ALA A 421 9.30 29.59 -17.96
CA ALA A 421 10.55 29.13 -18.56
C ALA A 421 10.20 28.12 -19.67
N PRO A 422 10.90 28.12 -20.82
CA PRO A 422 10.65 27.17 -21.91
C PRO A 422 10.70 25.70 -21.48
N GLU A 423 11.54 25.39 -20.48
CA GLU A 423 11.76 24.06 -19.93
C GLU A 423 10.59 23.53 -19.10
N LEU A 424 9.74 24.42 -18.58
CA LEU A 424 8.57 23.99 -17.83
C LEU A 424 7.50 23.50 -18.80
N PRO A 425 6.83 22.39 -18.48
CA PRO A 425 5.59 22.02 -19.13
C PRO A 425 4.54 23.13 -18.96
N PRO A 426 3.63 23.31 -19.93
CA PRO A 426 2.54 24.26 -19.83
C PRO A 426 1.73 24.10 -18.52
N PRO A 427 1.46 25.20 -17.79
CA PRO A 427 0.70 25.11 -16.55
C PRO A 427 -0.80 24.97 -16.82
N ILE A 428 -1.52 24.44 -15.82
CA ILE A 428 -2.98 24.50 -15.79
C ILE A 428 -3.39 25.88 -15.27
N LEU A 429 -3.94 26.72 -16.16
CA LEU A 429 -4.15 28.15 -15.90
C LEU A 429 -5.02 28.43 -14.67
N CYS A 430 -6.14 27.70 -14.50
CA CYS A 430 -7.02 27.88 -13.34
C CYS A 430 -6.32 27.64 -11.99
N MET A 431 -5.38 26.69 -11.94
CA MET A 431 -4.56 26.39 -10.75
C MET A 431 -3.53 27.49 -10.49
N VAL A 432 -2.91 28.03 -11.54
CA VAL A 432 -1.97 29.16 -11.42
C VAL A 432 -2.68 30.41 -10.92
N ASP A 433 -3.83 30.74 -11.50
CA ASP A 433 -4.63 31.89 -11.11
C ASP A 433 -5.11 31.75 -9.66
N ALA A 434 -5.52 30.55 -9.25
CA ALA A 434 -5.89 30.24 -7.87
C ALA A 434 -4.71 30.37 -6.90
N LEU A 435 -3.51 29.93 -7.29
CA LEU A 435 -2.32 30.03 -6.43
C LEU A 435 -1.89 31.49 -6.21
N ALA A 436 -1.97 32.31 -7.25
CA ALA A 436 -1.64 33.74 -7.17
C ALA A 436 -2.60 34.54 -6.26
N GLN A 437 -3.82 34.02 -6.06
CA GLN A 437 -4.88 34.64 -5.26
C GLN A 437 -4.92 34.16 -3.80
N VAL A 438 -4.00 33.30 -3.37
CA VAL A 438 -3.96 32.81 -1.98
C VAL A 438 -3.80 33.98 -1.01
N ASP A 439 -4.73 34.07 -0.05
CA ASP A 439 -4.67 35.04 1.03
C ASP A 439 -3.66 34.59 2.08
N ARG A 440 -2.46 35.16 1.97
CA ARG A 440 -1.34 34.92 2.89
C ARG A 440 -1.48 35.64 4.23
N ALA A 441 -2.49 36.52 4.40
CA ALA A 441 -2.80 37.15 5.68
C ALA A 441 -3.46 36.16 6.66
N VAL A 442 -4.15 35.13 6.15
CA VAL A 442 -4.64 34.01 6.96
C VAL A 442 -3.45 33.22 7.48
N ALA A 443 -3.23 33.26 8.80
CA ALA A 443 -2.15 32.50 9.42
C ALA A 443 -2.41 30.99 9.31
N PRO A 444 -1.40 30.15 9.04
CA PRO A 444 -1.56 28.69 9.06
C PRO A 444 -2.00 28.15 10.43
N TYR A 445 -2.61 26.96 10.49
CA TYR A 445 -3.04 26.32 11.75
C TYR A 445 -1.87 26.04 12.70
N THR A 446 -0.86 25.31 12.23
CA THR A 446 0.38 25.01 12.97
C THR A 446 1.46 24.72 11.94
N ARG A 447 2.70 25.15 12.20
CA ARG A 447 3.84 24.85 11.32
C ARG A 447 4.74 23.80 11.95
N ALA A 448 4.62 22.57 11.51
CA ALA A 448 5.64 21.56 11.73
C ALA A 448 6.84 21.82 10.81
N ALA A 449 8.04 21.40 11.23
CA ALA A 449 9.23 21.48 10.39
C ALA A 449 9.09 20.70 9.07
N ALA A 450 8.25 19.66 9.07
CA ALA A 450 7.91 18.84 7.92
C ALA A 450 7.14 19.62 6.83
N ASP A 451 6.33 20.60 7.20
CA ASP A 451 5.41 21.27 6.26
C ASP A 451 6.12 22.09 5.18
N THR A 452 7.36 22.52 5.46
CA THR A 452 8.20 23.27 4.52
C THR A 452 9.08 22.39 3.61
N ARG A 453 8.92 21.08 3.72
CA ARG A 453 9.73 20.08 3.01
C ARG A 453 8.93 19.40 1.91
N TYR A 454 9.64 18.65 1.08
CA TYR A 454 9.10 18.04 -0.13
C TYR A 454 9.50 16.57 -0.23
N VAL A 455 8.56 15.77 -0.74
CA VAL A 455 8.74 14.33 -1.00
C VAL A 455 9.62 14.06 -2.21
N LEU A 456 9.59 14.99 -3.18
CA LEU A 456 10.45 15.04 -4.37
C LEU A 456 11.01 16.47 -4.53
N PRO A 457 12.03 16.70 -5.39
CA PRO A 457 12.50 18.06 -5.65
C PRO A 457 11.37 18.99 -6.10
N GLU A 458 11.47 20.28 -5.78
CA GLU A 458 10.54 21.25 -6.37
C GLU A 458 10.72 21.27 -7.92
N PRO A 459 9.64 21.20 -8.72
CA PRO A 459 9.75 21.11 -10.18
C PRO A 459 10.58 22.25 -10.81
N ALA A 460 10.42 23.48 -10.29
CA ALA A 460 11.17 24.64 -10.78
C ALA A 460 12.69 24.55 -10.55
N LEU A 461 13.16 23.61 -9.73
CA LEU A 461 14.59 23.36 -9.54
C LEU A 461 15.26 22.88 -10.84
N PHE A 462 14.54 22.13 -11.68
CA PHE A 462 15.05 21.64 -12.96
C PHE A 462 15.00 22.69 -14.08
N ALA A 463 14.22 23.76 -13.94
CA ALA A 463 14.21 24.90 -14.85
C ALA A 463 15.39 25.88 -14.60
N ASN A 464 16.58 25.34 -14.31
CA ASN A 464 17.75 26.13 -13.97
C ASN A 464 18.33 26.80 -15.23
N ASN A 465 18.59 28.11 -15.15
CA ASN A 465 19.18 28.89 -16.24
C ASN A 465 20.65 28.52 -16.50
N ASN A 466 21.33 27.85 -15.56
CA ASN A 466 22.68 27.31 -15.77
C ASN A 466 22.58 25.95 -16.48
N LEU A 467 22.86 25.95 -17.79
CA LEU A 467 22.69 24.80 -18.67
C LEU A 467 23.50 23.55 -18.24
N PRO A 468 24.83 23.63 -17.98
CA PRO A 468 25.59 22.46 -17.49
C PRO A 468 25.01 21.88 -16.19
N ARG A 469 24.62 22.76 -15.26
CA ARG A 469 24.05 22.35 -13.98
C ARG A 469 22.69 21.69 -14.15
N ARG A 470 21.85 22.19 -15.05
CA ARG A 470 20.55 21.59 -15.38
C ARG A 470 20.71 20.17 -15.89
N HIS A 471 21.56 19.95 -16.91
CA HIS A 471 21.79 18.61 -17.46
C HIS A 471 22.33 17.65 -16.39
N LYS A 472 23.23 18.12 -15.53
CA LYS A 472 23.73 17.32 -14.40
C LYS A 472 22.61 16.91 -13.45
N TRP A 473 21.74 17.85 -13.07
CA TRP A 473 20.62 17.57 -12.19
C TRP A 473 19.60 16.61 -12.81
N LEU A 474 19.28 16.78 -14.10
CA LEU A 474 18.40 15.87 -14.84
C LEU A 474 18.99 14.46 -14.92
N HIS A 475 20.30 14.35 -15.21
CA HIS A 475 20.99 13.07 -15.29
C HIS A 475 21.03 12.35 -13.94
N HIS A 476 21.41 13.07 -12.87
CA HIS A 476 21.42 12.53 -11.53
C HIS A 476 20.01 12.14 -11.03
N TRP A 477 18.98 12.89 -11.41
CA TRP A 477 17.59 12.49 -11.19
C TRP A 477 17.30 11.17 -11.90
N LYS A 478 17.56 11.06 -13.20
CA LYS A 478 17.32 9.84 -13.99
C LYS A 478 18.00 8.60 -13.38
N LEU A 479 19.22 8.74 -12.89
CA LEU A 479 19.96 7.66 -12.23
C LEU A 479 19.37 7.21 -10.89
N LEU A 480 18.84 8.16 -10.11
CA LEU A 480 18.29 7.92 -8.77
C LEU A 480 16.77 7.72 -8.77
N ARG A 481 16.10 7.97 -9.90
CA ARG A 481 14.65 8.00 -10.05
C ARG A 481 14.01 6.75 -9.45
N ASP A 482 14.46 5.58 -9.88
CA ASP A 482 13.87 4.30 -9.46
C ASP A 482 14.02 4.06 -7.95
N ALA A 483 15.17 4.42 -7.36
CA ALA A 483 15.34 4.38 -5.90
C ALA A 483 14.37 5.32 -5.18
N PHE A 484 14.19 6.54 -5.68
CA PHE A 484 13.26 7.49 -5.07
C PHE A 484 11.81 7.02 -5.18
N LEU A 485 11.37 6.61 -6.37
CA LEU A 485 10.02 6.09 -6.57
C LEU A 485 9.76 4.86 -5.70
N PHE A 486 10.71 3.94 -5.61
CA PHE A 486 10.61 2.80 -4.70
C PHE A 486 10.50 3.24 -3.24
N MET A 487 11.31 4.21 -2.79
CA MET A 487 11.26 4.74 -1.42
C MET A 487 9.96 5.44 -1.07
N LEU A 488 9.34 6.12 -2.05
CA LEU A 488 8.00 6.67 -1.89
C LEU A 488 6.96 5.58 -1.60
N THR A 489 7.24 4.33 -2.01
CA THR A 489 6.42 3.15 -1.67
C THR A 489 6.80 2.41 -0.39
N GLN A 490 7.69 3.02 0.38
CA GLN A 490 8.02 2.60 1.72
C GLN A 490 7.62 3.77 2.62
N ARG A 491 8.52 4.23 3.47
CA ARG A 491 8.36 5.47 4.22
C ARG A 491 9.08 6.61 3.50
N PRO A 492 8.35 7.52 2.83
CA PRO A 492 8.94 8.65 2.15
C PRO A 492 9.62 9.59 3.15
N HIS A 493 10.83 10.05 2.82
CA HIS A 493 11.57 11.01 3.63
C HIS A 493 11.42 12.42 3.06
N LEU A 494 11.06 13.36 3.93
CA LEU A 494 10.89 14.76 3.54
C LEU A 494 12.21 15.54 3.58
N LEU A 495 12.56 16.12 2.43
CA LEU A 495 13.77 16.92 2.28
C LEU A 495 13.47 18.41 2.08
N SER A 496 14.32 19.24 2.67
CA SER A 496 14.31 20.69 2.39
C SER A 496 14.82 20.97 0.96
N PRO A 497 14.48 22.14 0.38
CA PRO A 497 15.00 22.53 -0.93
C PRO A 497 16.52 22.50 -1.06
N GLN A 498 17.25 22.81 0.02
CA GLN A 498 18.71 22.77 0.02
C GLN A 498 19.26 21.34 0.04
N GLN A 499 18.59 20.41 0.73
CA GLN A 499 18.96 19.01 0.73
C GLN A 499 18.74 18.39 -0.65
N TRP A 500 17.62 18.70 -1.32
CA TRP A 500 17.38 18.29 -2.71
C TRP A 500 18.47 18.79 -3.66
N ARG A 501 18.90 20.05 -3.52
CA ARG A 501 20.05 20.56 -4.28
C ARG A 501 21.33 19.79 -4.02
N ASP A 502 21.61 19.46 -2.75
CA ASP A 502 22.83 18.72 -2.40
C ASP A 502 22.78 17.26 -2.93
N VAL A 503 21.59 16.64 -3.01
CA VAL A 503 21.33 15.35 -3.68
C VAL A 503 21.67 15.45 -5.17
N LEU A 504 21.00 16.36 -5.91
CA LEU A 504 21.15 16.51 -7.36
C LEU A 504 22.54 16.99 -7.77
N GLU A 505 23.27 17.69 -6.88
CA GLU A 505 24.66 18.08 -7.12
C GLU A 505 25.66 16.93 -6.85
N GLY A 506 25.20 15.80 -6.30
CA GLY A 506 26.07 14.67 -5.98
C GLY A 506 26.93 14.88 -4.73
N ARG A 507 26.55 15.81 -3.84
CA ARG A 507 27.36 16.17 -2.65
C ARG A 507 27.25 15.18 -1.50
N LEU A 508 26.33 14.23 -1.63
CA LEU A 508 26.02 13.20 -0.64
C LEU A 508 27.17 12.20 -0.40
N THR A 509 28.04 11.99 -1.39
CA THR A 509 29.10 10.97 -1.34
C THR A 509 30.39 11.44 -0.66
N LYS A 510 30.51 12.74 -0.37
CA LYS A 510 31.70 13.31 0.29
C LYS A 510 31.61 13.10 1.80
N ARG A 511 32.37 12.14 2.35
CA ARG A 511 32.48 11.95 3.80
C ARG A 511 33.35 13.05 4.41
N GLY A 512 32.73 13.89 5.23
CA GLY A 512 33.44 14.84 6.08
C GLY A 512 33.88 14.24 7.41
N LEU A 513 34.72 14.98 8.14
CA LEU A 513 34.99 14.71 9.55
C LEU A 513 33.68 14.77 10.36
N PRO A 514 33.54 14.01 11.46
CA PRO A 514 32.35 14.06 12.31
C PRO A 514 31.94 15.50 12.65
N ASN A 515 30.64 15.79 12.58
CA ASN A 515 30.04 17.12 12.78
C ASN A 515 30.39 18.20 11.75
N SER A 516 31.17 17.91 10.69
CA SER A 516 31.37 18.86 9.59
C SER A 516 30.08 19.05 8.77
N ARG A 517 30.06 20.09 7.92
CA ARG A 517 28.94 20.33 7.00
C ARG A 517 28.79 19.18 6.00
N GLU A 518 29.91 18.62 5.55
CA GLU A 518 29.99 17.46 4.67
C GLU A 518 29.48 16.20 5.39
N TYR A 519 29.81 16.01 6.68
CA TYR A 519 29.24 14.91 7.48
C TYR A 519 27.72 15.01 7.58
N LYS A 520 27.18 16.18 7.94
CA LYS A 520 25.72 16.40 8.00
C LYS A 520 25.02 16.20 6.65
N ARG A 521 25.69 16.52 5.54
CA ARG A 521 25.18 16.25 4.18
C ARG A 521 25.19 14.75 3.86
N SER A 522 26.24 14.04 4.24
CA SER A 522 26.30 12.59 4.07
C SER A 522 25.23 11.86 4.89
N GLN A 523 24.82 12.39 6.05
CA GLN A 523 23.68 11.82 6.81
C GLN A 523 22.37 11.83 6.01
N VAL A 524 22.14 12.83 5.15
CA VAL A 524 20.95 12.85 4.28
C VAL A 524 20.95 11.66 3.30
N PHE A 525 22.12 11.21 2.86
CA PHE A 525 22.23 9.99 2.05
C PHE A 525 21.83 8.75 2.86
N GLU A 526 22.33 8.67 4.09
CA GLU A 526 22.06 7.59 5.02
C GLU A 526 20.57 7.51 5.40
N ASP A 527 19.91 8.65 5.57
CA ASP A 527 18.50 8.69 5.95
C ASP A 527 17.58 8.39 4.75
N VAL A 528 17.96 8.81 3.53
CA VAL A 528 17.04 8.81 2.38
C VAL A 528 17.28 7.65 1.42
N LEU A 529 18.54 7.41 1.04
CA LEU A 529 18.89 6.47 -0.02
C LEU A 529 19.37 5.13 0.54
N ARG A 530 20.01 5.09 1.72
CA ARG A 530 20.45 3.82 2.31
C ARG A 530 19.32 2.82 2.52
N PRO A 531 18.12 3.18 2.99
CA PRO A 531 17.04 2.18 3.12
C PRO A 531 16.65 1.57 1.77
N ALA A 532 16.65 2.38 0.70
CA ALA A 532 16.42 1.91 -0.67
C ALA A 532 17.49 0.91 -1.11
N LEU A 533 18.75 1.23 -0.81
CA LEU A 533 19.90 0.39 -1.14
C LEU A 533 19.86 -0.92 -0.35
N GLN A 534 19.61 -0.86 0.96
CA GLN A 534 19.47 -2.06 1.81
C GLN A 534 18.33 -2.96 1.34
N ALA A 535 17.17 -2.39 1.02
CA ALA A 535 16.05 -3.14 0.45
C ALA A 535 16.42 -3.76 -0.91
N SER A 536 17.29 -3.11 -1.67
CA SER A 536 17.84 -3.59 -2.94
C SER A 536 19.04 -4.54 -2.76
N GLY A 537 19.42 -4.91 -1.54
CA GLY A 537 20.60 -5.74 -1.27
C GLY A 537 21.94 -5.08 -1.63
N LEU A 538 21.97 -3.74 -1.71
CA LEU A 538 23.14 -2.95 -2.04
C LEU A 538 23.64 -2.17 -0.81
N ASP A 539 24.95 -2.11 -0.64
CA ASP A 539 25.59 -1.33 0.43
C ASP A 539 25.95 0.10 0.00
N ARG A 540 26.10 0.33 -1.31
CA ARG A 540 26.50 1.61 -1.91
C ARG A 540 25.90 1.77 -3.30
N ILE A 541 25.76 3.03 -3.69
CA ILE A 541 25.47 3.43 -5.07
C ILE A 541 26.78 3.36 -5.86
N GLU A 542 26.85 2.46 -6.85
CA GLU A 542 27.95 2.41 -7.81
C GLU A 542 27.77 3.48 -8.90
N GLY A 543 28.86 4.10 -9.35
CA GLY A 543 28.83 5.01 -10.51
C GLY A 543 28.20 6.39 -10.30
N PHE A 544 27.93 6.81 -9.06
CA PHE A 544 27.43 8.15 -8.76
C PHE A 544 28.21 8.84 -7.61
N PRO A 545 28.42 10.17 -7.66
CA PRO A 545 28.00 11.09 -8.71
C PRO A 545 28.80 10.91 -10.01
N VAL A 546 28.18 11.28 -11.13
CA VAL A 546 28.79 11.17 -12.45
C VAL A 546 29.76 12.35 -12.65
N PRO A 547 30.96 12.13 -13.23
CA PRO A 547 31.85 13.22 -13.62
C PRO A 547 31.17 14.18 -14.60
N ASP A 548 31.48 15.49 -14.50
CA ASP A 548 30.81 16.51 -15.32
C ASP A 548 30.99 16.26 -16.83
N GLN A 549 32.09 15.62 -17.25
CA GLN A 549 32.33 15.29 -18.67
C GLN A 549 31.46 14.14 -19.20
N SER A 550 30.87 13.33 -18.30
CA SER A 550 30.06 12.16 -18.64
C SER A 550 28.55 12.44 -18.57
N VAL A 551 28.17 13.69 -18.28
CA VAL A 551 26.76 14.11 -18.23
C VAL A 551 26.22 14.27 -19.66
N PRO A 552 25.18 13.52 -20.06
CA PRO A 552 24.57 13.68 -21.37
C PRO A 552 23.77 14.99 -21.44
N GLN A 553 23.58 15.48 -22.67
CA GLN A 553 22.63 16.55 -22.94
C GLN A 553 21.21 15.99 -22.93
N PHE A 554 20.26 16.84 -22.52
CA PHE A 554 18.84 16.53 -22.48
C PHE A 554 18.10 17.47 -23.41
N THR A 555 17.16 16.92 -24.18
CA THR A 555 16.27 17.73 -25.02
C THR A 555 15.28 18.52 -24.15
N LEU A 556 14.60 19.47 -24.80
CA LEU A 556 13.53 20.22 -24.15
C LEU A 556 12.38 19.31 -23.71
N ASN A 557 12.03 18.31 -24.53
CA ASN A 557 10.94 17.37 -24.26
C ASN A 557 11.30 16.46 -23.07
N GLU A 558 12.50 15.88 -23.04
CA GLU A 558 12.95 15.07 -21.88
C GLU A 558 12.98 15.90 -20.58
N THR A 559 13.38 17.17 -20.68
CA THR A 559 13.35 18.08 -19.53
C THR A 559 11.93 18.31 -19.02
N ARG A 560 10.98 18.52 -19.94
CA ARG A 560 9.55 18.70 -19.62
C ARG A 560 8.94 17.44 -19.02
N GLU A 561 9.26 16.26 -19.55
CA GLU A 561 8.77 14.97 -19.03
C GLU A 561 9.21 14.75 -17.57
N ILE A 562 10.50 14.98 -17.26
CA ILE A 562 11.02 14.87 -15.89
C ILE A 562 10.33 15.87 -14.96
N ILE A 563 10.18 17.12 -15.39
CA ILE A 563 9.55 18.17 -14.59
C ILE A 563 8.08 17.85 -14.35
N TRP A 564 7.37 17.35 -15.36
CA TRP A 564 5.98 16.93 -15.25
C TRP A 564 5.82 15.79 -14.25
N GLU A 565 6.62 14.73 -14.35
CA GLU A 565 6.57 13.59 -13.43
C GLU A 565 6.75 14.03 -11.98
N VAL A 566 7.78 14.83 -11.72
CA VAL A 566 8.10 15.33 -10.37
C VAL A 566 6.95 16.19 -9.82
N ALA A 567 6.34 17.01 -10.67
CA ALA A 567 5.21 17.85 -10.29
C ALA A 567 3.94 17.05 -10.02
N GLU A 568 3.62 16.10 -10.90
CA GLU A 568 2.42 15.26 -10.80
C GLU A 568 2.49 14.38 -9.54
N ILE A 569 3.63 13.72 -9.28
CA ILE A 569 3.82 12.94 -8.06
C ILE A 569 3.75 13.85 -6.83
N GLY A 570 4.46 14.99 -6.86
CA GLY A 570 4.44 15.96 -5.76
C GLY A 570 3.03 16.45 -5.43
N PHE A 571 2.24 16.77 -6.45
CA PHE A 571 0.85 17.20 -6.33
C PHE A 571 -0.04 16.11 -5.71
N ARG A 572 0.03 14.86 -6.18
CA ARG A 572 -0.78 13.76 -5.62
C ARG A 572 -0.50 13.51 -4.14
N PHE A 573 0.78 13.48 -3.75
CA PHE A 573 1.16 13.32 -2.34
C PHE A 573 0.70 14.49 -1.47
N GLU A 574 0.88 15.72 -1.95
CA GLU A 574 0.43 16.93 -1.24
C GLU A 574 -1.10 16.98 -1.08
N PHE A 575 -1.83 16.59 -2.12
CA PHE A 575 -3.28 16.52 -2.08
C PHE A 575 -3.78 15.45 -1.10
N CYS A 576 -3.21 14.25 -1.11
CA CYS A 576 -3.59 13.19 -0.17
C CYS A 576 -3.30 13.59 1.29
N ALA A 577 -2.16 14.21 1.55
CA ALA A 577 -1.80 14.70 2.87
C ALA A 577 -2.73 15.85 3.33
N LEU A 578 -3.09 16.76 2.42
CA LEU A 578 -4.07 17.81 2.71
C LEU A 578 -5.44 17.21 3.02
N ASP A 579 -5.92 16.27 2.22
CA ASP A 579 -7.22 15.63 2.43
C ASP A 579 -7.30 14.96 3.80
N ARG A 580 -6.27 14.20 4.19
CA ARG A 580 -6.18 13.56 5.51
C ARG A 580 -6.19 14.60 6.63
N ARG A 581 -5.40 15.68 6.52
CA ARG A 581 -5.33 16.74 7.55
C ARG A 581 -6.63 17.54 7.67
N ALA A 582 -7.24 17.89 6.54
CA ALA A 582 -8.42 18.73 6.49
C ALA A 582 -9.68 17.95 6.90
N SER A 583 -9.80 16.67 6.54
CA SER A 583 -10.98 15.86 6.86
C SER A 583 -10.84 15.02 8.13
N GLY A 584 -9.61 14.75 8.58
CA GLY A 584 -9.31 13.79 9.65
C GLY A 584 -9.57 12.32 9.27
N LYS A 585 -9.80 12.03 7.98
CA LYS A 585 -10.17 10.70 7.48
C LYS A 585 -9.05 10.07 6.65
N GLU A 586 -8.93 8.76 6.74
CA GLU A 586 -8.05 7.96 5.87
C GLU A 586 -8.89 7.38 4.72
N ARG A 587 -8.85 8.05 3.55
CA ARG A 587 -9.69 7.72 2.39
C ARG A 587 -8.93 7.71 1.07
N VAL A 588 -7.78 7.05 1.07
CA VAL A 588 -6.83 7.03 -0.07
C VAL A 588 -7.50 6.57 -1.39
N SER A 589 -8.39 5.58 -1.37
CA SER A 589 -9.12 5.14 -2.58
C SER A 589 -9.95 6.28 -3.19
N ALA A 590 -10.68 7.05 -2.38
CA ALA A 590 -11.46 8.18 -2.86
C ALA A 590 -10.58 9.34 -3.36
N VAL A 591 -9.38 9.50 -2.80
CA VAL A 591 -8.37 10.45 -3.29
C VAL A 591 -7.82 10.03 -4.67
N LYS A 592 -7.62 8.73 -4.91
CA LYS A 592 -7.15 8.24 -6.22
C LYS A 592 -8.12 8.61 -7.35
N ASP A 593 -9.42 8.59 -7.08
CA ASP A 593 -10.46 8.97 -8.05
C ASP A 593 -10.40 10.45 -8.49
N CYS A 594 -9.59 11.28 -7.81
CA CYS A 594 -9.34 12.68 -8.19
C CYS A 594 -8.30 12.85 -9.31
N PHE A 595 -7.63 11.77 -9.73
CA PHE A 595 -6.54 11.81 -10.71
C PHE A 595 -6.75 10.79 -11.83
N ALA A 596 -6.10 11.02 -12.97
CA ALA A 596 -6.00 10.01 -14.02
C ALA A 596 -5.00 8.91 -13.60
N GLY A 597 -5.33 7.65 -13.89
CA GLY A 597 -4.56 6.48 -13.43
C GLY A 597 -4.79 6.13 -11.95
N HIS A 598 -4.20 5.02 -11.50
CA HIS A 598 -4.47 4.43 -10.18
C HIS A 598 -3.27 4.52 -9.21
N MET A 599 -2.11 4.97 -9.70
CA MET A 599 -0.86 5.07 -8.96
C MET A 599 -0.54 6.50 -8.48
N PHE A 600 0.14 6.63 -7.33
CA PHE A 600 0.74 7.91 -6.89
C PHE A 600 2.20 8.09 -7.35
N VAL A 601 2.84 7.01 -7.79
CA VAL A 601 4.26 6.98 -8.21
C VAL A 601 4.39 6.18 -9.51
N GLY A 602 5.44 6.43 -10.29
CA GLY A 602 5.63 5.74 -11.57
C GLY A 602 4.48 6.02 -12.54
N ILE A 603 4.04 7.27 -12.61
CA ILE A 603 2.87 7.68 -13.39
C ILE A 603 3.24 7.67 -14.88
N PRO A 604 2.52 6.91 -15.73
CA PRO A 604 2.82 6.89 -17.15
C PRO A 604 2.71 8.27 -17.81
N LEU A 605 3.69 8.60 -18.67
CA LEU A 605 3.74 9.91 -19.34
C LEU A 605 2.51 10.18 -20.23
N HIS A 606 1.87 9.13 -20.77
CA HIS A 606 0.68 9.26 -21.62
C HIS A 606 -0.53 9.85 -20.87
N LEU A 607 -0.49 9.88 -19.53
CA LEU A 607 -1.49 10.54 -18.71
C LEU A 607 -1.28 12.06 -18.62
N GLY A 608 -0.19 12.61 -19.15
CA GLY A 608 0.13 14.04 -19.12
C GLY A 608 -0.84 14.97 -19.86
N LYS A 609 -1.80 14.40 -20.60
CA LYS A 609 -2.91 15.10 -21.27
C LYS A 609 -4.29 14.72 -20.70
N GLN A 610 -4.34 13.95 -19.61
CA GLN A 610 -5.58 13.47 -18.99
C GLN A 610 -5.79 14.10 -17.61
N GLY A 611 -6.88 13.77 -16.93
CA GLY A 611 -7.06 14.25 -15.56
C GLY A 611 -7.33 15.75 -15.53
N TRP A 612 -6.64 16.43 -14.62
CA TRP A 612 -6.56 17.89 -14.54
C TRP A 612 -5.87 18.53 -15.74
N ALA A 613 -5.07 17.77 -16.49
CA ALA A 613 -4.32 18.26 -17.64
C ALA A 613 -5.11 18.17 -18.96
N ALA A 614 -6.33 17.60 -18.96
CA ALA A 614 -7.15 17.51 -20.15
C ALA A 614 -7.56 18.89 -20.71
N THR A 615 -7.61 19.02 -22.03
CA THR A 615 -7.99 20.28 -22.70
C THR A 615 -9.51 20.51 -22.64
N ALA A 616 -10.29 19.45 -22.82
CA ALA A 616 -11.75 19.48 -22.73
C ALA A 616 -12.21 19.63 -21.28
N LEU A 617 -13.14 20.55 -21.06
CA LEU A 617 -13.70 20.83 -19.73
C LEU A 617 -14.47 19.62 -19.19
N GLU A 618 -15.17 18.91 -20.08
CA GLU A 618 -15.98 17.74 -19.78
C GLU A 618 -15.12 16.59 -19.25
N GLU A 619 -13.92 16.42 -19.81
CA GLU A 619 -12.95 15.41 -19.38
C GLU A 619 -12.32 15.73 -18.02
N ARG A 620 -12.10 17.03 -17.72
CA ARG A 620 -11.62 17.48 -16.41
C ARG A 620 -12.72 17.40 -15.35
N HIS A 621 -13.96 17.71 -15.72
CA HIS A 621 -15.10 17.84 -14.80
C HIS A 621 -15.28 16.63 -13.90
N ARG A 622 -15.09 15.40 -14.41
CA ARG A 622 -15.18 14.20 -13.57
C ARG A 622 -14.22 14.22 -12.38
N TYR A 623 -12.98 14.68 -12.58
CA TYR A 623 -11.94 14.75 -11.54
C TYR A 623 -12.16 15.94 -10.61
N VAL A 624 -12.60 17.08 -11.17
CA VAL A 624 -13.02 18.26 -10.41
C VAL A 624 -14.16 17.88 -9.46
N ALA A 625 -15.19 17.19 -9.94
CA ALA A 625 -16.34 16.77 -9.14
C ALA A 625 -15.96 15.79 -8.02
N ARG A 626 -15.05 14.83 -8.29
CA ARG A 626 -14.52 13.91 -7.27
C ARG A 626 -13.75 14.65 -6.19
N THR A 627 -12.87 15.57 -6.59
CA THR A 627 -12.12 16.45 -5.70
C THR A 627 -13.05 17.29 -4.83
N ALA A 628 -14.04 17.90 -5.45
CA ALA A 628 -14.99 18.77 -4.79
C ALA A 628 -15.87 18.00 -3.77
N ARG A 629 -16.15 16.71 -4.04
CA ARG A 629 -16.84 15.82 -3.08
C ARG A 629 -16.01 15.56 -1.82
N LEU A 630 -14.68 15.42 -1.95
CA LEU A 630 -13.79 15.30 -0.80
C LEU A 630 -13.72 16.61 -0.01
N MET A 631 -13.75 17.75 -0.70
CA MET A 631 -13.69 19.07 -0.05
C MET A 631 -14.91 19.42 0.80
N LEU A 632 -16.02 18.67 0.68
CA LEU A 632 -17.26 18.93 1.42
C LEU A 632 -17.11 18.85 2.94
N ASP A 633 -16.20 18.00 3.43
CA ASP A 633 -15.94 17.81 4.86
C ASP A 633 -14.56 18.30 5.30
N TRP A 634 -13.91 19.14 4.50
CA TRP A 634 -12.65 19.78 4.86
C TRP A 634 -12.83 20.87 5.91
N ILE A 635 -11.97 20.83 6.93
CA ILE A 635 -11.90 21.83 8.00
C ILE A 635 -10.85 22.88 7.62
N THR A 636 -11.32 24.07 7.25
CA THR A 636 -10.50 25.23 6.83
C THR A 636 -10.91 26.50 7.59
N LYS A 637 -10.01 27.48 7.63
CA LYS A 637 -10.31 28.82 8.17
C LYS A 637 -11.10 29.63 7.16
N SER A 638 -10.79 29.48 5.87
CA SER A 638 -11.56 30.09 4.80
C SER A 638 -12.91 29.39 4.62
N PRO A 639 -13.97 30.14 4.28
CA PRO A 639 -15.30 29.55 4.07
C PRO A 639 -15.30 28.63 2.84
N GLN A 640 -16.01 27.51 2.96
CA GLN A 640 -16.21 26.58 1.85
C GLN A 640 -17.04 27.26 0.74
N PRO A 641 -16.68 27.09 -0.54
CA PRO A 641 -17.48 27.61 -1.65
C PRO A 641 -18.88 26.96 -1.70
N SER A 642 -19.93 27.78 -1.80
CA SER A 642 -21.32 27.29 -1.85
C SER A 642 -21.60 26.37 -3.04
N ILE A 643 -20.90 26.56 -4.16
CA ILE A 643 -21.04 25.71 -5.35
C ILE A 643 -20.71 24.23 -5.10
N LEU A 644 -19.86 23.90 -4.10
CA LEU A 644 -19.55 22.50 -3.80
C LEU A 644 -20.80 21.71 -3.40
N GLN A 645 -21.80 22.35 -2.80
CA GLN A 645 -23.04 21.70 -2.38
C GLN A 645 -23.84 21.14 -3.57
N ARG A 646 -23.67 21.70 -4.77
CA ARG A 646 -24.35 21.22 -5.98
C ARG A 646 -23.96 19.81 -6.41
N ILE A 647 -22.85 19.28 -5.91
CA ILE A 647 -22.42 17.90 -6.18
C ILE A 647 -23.41 16.90 -5.60
N VAL A 648 -24.08 17.27 -4.52
CA VAL A 648 -25.08 16.45 -3.84
C VAL A 648 -26.44 16.51 -4.54
N ASP A 649 -26.71 17.59 -5.28
CA ASP A 649 -28.03 17.88 -5.85
C ASP A 649 -28.39 17.06 -7.12
N HIS A 650 -27.50 16.19 -7.61
CA HIS A 650 -27.68 15.34 -8.81
C HIS A 650 -28.17 16.05 -10.09
N ARG A 651 -28.07 17.39 -10.15
CA ARG A 651 -28.47 18.18 -11.31
C ARG A 651 -27.45 18.09 -12.44
N PRO A 652 -27.88 18.14 -13.72
CA PRO A 652 -26.96 18.16 -14.85
C PRO A 652 -26.07 19.40 -14.81
N TRP A 653 -24.80 19.22 -15.20
CA TRP A 653 -23.81 20.29 -15.26
C TRP A 653 -23.81 20.95 -16.63
N SER A 654 -23.98 22.27 -16.67
CA SER A 654 -23.68 23.06 -17.88
C SER A 654 -22.21 23.47 -17.88
N SER A 655 -21.64 23.78 -19.05
CA SER A 655 -20.24 24.19 -19.16
C SER A 655 -19.89 25.40 -18.27
N ALA A 656 -20.81 26.36 -18.11
CA ALA A 656 -20.62 27.49 -17.20
C ALA A 656 -20.49 27.05 -15.73
N HIS A 657 -21.33 26.11 -15.28
CA HIS A 657 -21.25 25.58 -13.93
C HIS A 657 -20.02 24.69 -13.71
N MET A 658 -19.56 23.97 -14.73
CA MET A 658 -18.32 23.20 -14.67
C MET A 658 -17.11 24.12 -14.49
N GLN A 659 -17.03 25.23 -15.24
CA GLN A 659 -15.98 26.25 -15.09
C GLN A 659 -16.01 26.93 -13.72
N GLU A 660 -17.21 27.27 -13.24
CA GLU A 660 -17.41 27.87 -11.91
C GLU A 660 -16.94 26.91 -10.81
N LEU A 661 -17.31 25.63 -10.90
CA LEU A 661 -16.86 24.59 -9.97
C LEU A 661 -15.35 24.43 -10.01
N GLU A 662 -14.76 24.30 -11.20
CA GLU A 662 -13.31 24.14 -11.39
C GLU A 662 -12.55 25.31 -10.73
N THR A 663 -13.00 26.55 -10.97
CA THR A 663 -12.39 27.74 -10.37
C THR A 663 -12.50 27.73 -8.84
N ALA A 664 -13.68 27.38 -8.32
CA ALA A 664 -13.91 27.32 -6.88
C ALA A 664 -13.05 26.24 -6.19
N VAL A 665 -12.95 25.06 -6.81
CA VAL A 665 -12.14 23.94 -6.33
C VAL A 665 -10.66 24.30 -6.31
N CYS A 666 -10.14 24.89 -7.39
CA CYS A 666 -8.73 25.30 -7.46
C CYS A 666 -8.40 26.34 -6.37
N ARG A 667 -9.24 27.37 -6.22
CA ARG A 667 -9.06 28.41 -5.18
C ARG A 667 -9.13 27.84 -3.77
N TYR A 668 -10.10 26.98 -3.52
CA TYR A 668 -10.27 26.38 -2.20
C TYR A 668 -9.11 25.43 -1.86
N TYR A 669 -8.64 24.65 -2.84
CA TYR A 669 -7.45 23.80 -2.70
C TYR A 669 -6.20 24.60 -2.32
N THR A 670 -5.84 25.62 -3.11
CA THR A 670 -4.59 26.37 -2.88
C THR A 670 -4.62 27.14 -1.56
N GLN A 671 -5.78 27.69 -1.19
CA GLN A 671 -5.99 28.36 0.09
C GLN A 671 -5.91 27.38 1.27
N ALA A 672 -6.62 26.24 1.18
CA ALA A 672 -6.58 25.21 2.22
C ALA A 672 -5.16 24.65 2.41
N PHE A 673 -4.42 24.45 1.32
CA PHE A 673 -3.03 24.01 1.40
C PHE A 673 -2.15 25.03 2.14
N TRP A 674 -2.30 26.33 1.86
CA TRP A 674 -1.59 27.37 2.61
C TRP A 674 -1.95 27.37 4.11
N GLU A 675 -3.23 27.23 4.44
CA GLU A 675 -3.69 27.19 5.83
C GLU A 675 -3.14 26.01 6.62
N HIS A 676 -2.95 24.86 5.97
CA HIS A 676 -2.47 23.63 6.61
C HIS A 676 -0.94 23.45 6.55
N PHE A 677 -0.27 23.94 5.51
CA PHE A 677 1.18 23.72 5.30
C PHE A 677 2.02 25.00 5.35
N GLY A 678 1.41 26.18 5.19
CA GLY A 678 2.12 27.46 5.27
C GLY A 678 3.16 27.69 4.16
N ARG A 679 3.01 27.01 3.01
CA ARG A 679 3.78 27.24 1.78
C ARG A 679 2.89 27.08 0.55
N ALA A 680 3.39 27.50 -0.61
CA ALA A 680 2.73 27.23 -1.89
C ALA A 680 2.68 25.71 -2.18
N ALA A 681 1.55 25.26 -2.73
CA ALA A 681 1.36 23.90 -3.22
C ALA A 681 2.19 23.67 -4.50
N VAL A 682 2.62 22.42 -4.71
CA VAL A 682 3.05 21.94 -6.02
C VAL A 682 1.80 21.80 -6.89
N LEU A 683 1.85 22.36 -8.09
CA LEU A 683 0.73 22.33 -9.04
C LEU A 683 0.99 21.27 -10.13
N PRO A 684 -0.05 20.57 -10.60
CA PRO A 684 0.04 19.74 -11.79
C PRO A 684 0.29 20.58 -13.04
N MET A 685 0.84 19.95 -14.07
CA MET A 685 1.12 20.56 -15.36
C MET A 685 0.66 19.66 -16.51
N ARG A 686 0.70 20.17 -17.74
CA ARG A 686 0.31 19.45 -18.95
C ARG A 686 1.53 19.16 -19.82
N LEU A 687 1.57 17.98 -20.43
CA LEU A 687 2.54 17.65 -21.48
C LEU A 687 1.88 17.85 -22.85
N ASP A 688 2.38 18.80 -23.64
CA ASP A 688 1.77 19.15 -24.93
C ASP A 688 2.37 18.41 -26.11
N HIS A 689 3.64 18.00 -26.03
CA HIS A 689 4.28 17.25 -27.09
C HIS A 689 3.74 15.82 -27.16
N ASP A 690 3.85 15.22 -28.35
CA ASP A 690 3.55 13.80 -28.52
C ASP A 690 4.73 13.00 -28.00
N LEU A 691 4.43 11.92 -27.29
CA LEU A 691 5.45 11.05 -26.73
C LEU A 691 6.10 10.27 -27.88
N GLU A 692 7.42 10.29 -27.93
CA GLU A 692 8.14 9.42 -28.86
C GLU A 692 7.90 7.97 -28.41
N GLU A 693 7.39 7.13 -29.30
CA GLU A 693 7.35 5.68 -29.09
C GLU A 693 8.80 5.20 -28.99
N LYS A 694 9.28 5.01 -27.76
CA LYS A 694 10.53 4.30 -27.54
C LYS A 694 10.25 2.85 -27.88
N GLU A 695 10.91 2.34 -28.92
CA GLU A 695 10.91 0.90 -29.24
C GLU A 695 11.17 0.11 -27.94
N GLU A 696 10.40 -0.96 -27.72
CA GLU A 696 10.29 -1.75 -26.48
C GLU A 696 11.60 -2.41 -25.96
N GLY A 697 12.78 -1.96 -26.38
CA GLY A 697 14.09 -2.50 -26.06
C GLY A 697 15.00 -1.64 -25.16
N GLU A 698 14.66 -0.39 -24.86
CA GLU A 698 15.49 0.49 -24.01
C GLU A 698 14.72 1.11 -22.83
N LEU A 699 14.30 0.28 -21.87
CA LEU A 699 13.95 0.67 -20.50
C LEU A 699 14.62 -0.25 -19.49
#